data_AF-W9JPU9-F1
#
_entry.id   AF-W9JPU9-F1
#
_cell.length_a   1.000
_cell.length_b   1.000
_cell.length_c   1.000
_cell.angle_alpha   90.00
_cell.angle_beta   90.00
_cell.angle_gamma   90.00
#
_symmetry.space_group_name_H-M   'P 1'
#
loop_
_entity.id
_entity.type
_entity.pdbx_description
1 polymer ?
#
loop_
_entity_poly.entity_id
_entity_poly.type
_entity_poly.pdbx_seq_one_letter_code
_entity_poly.pdbx_strand_id
1 'polypeptide(L)'
;MDSVSYGKDYQDSDFLDFITMPTELFQDLFADYTSGHKNWSGTPDLRRYSYMAHVLEVHGGFMASTTQEKAQIQYGVVVSLRTAPPVVDRETRMISHLVSLEGLDKLQTNANAKLATLNSLHAWHWKCTLPERTSFVDAVAALGKTVQPLRVPDQDLQALSQPDDPGKSDDSPLAASNRWLVEKLKSGYTFLPHTKITGEKVMALFRGPLCPGIPDNQGVKPWSLLGTDLQVLDAATGMFNLSYSAAWNLGRTLAIADRAFTTSLLRLRGKIHSAAVDRAQRQDIDGPFDIESYLRNLESSLQTVVQSQSTSPLQQTRAINRWYRTAEQKAQTPARRLMDIAAYKEEDYNRQVLNVLDTLNSEAVDSDWTAVRGWVIDQLFLAKVPLNHLVTSAESLPRESVRTFAIDTTWVECVVDGALSLANHFSQDDDVIRRAIKEKVNDFLATPIATGPRRGSRPQVPKWGFFLRSMAVTAFPDLKIEVPLPSGSESGLSEVTYMQKLSDDIIIWLLDRCPGESTLKSIKITQPGHQQGFSLGNKLTANNSDLQFRFLPTQPGVKLEDIKGDMAVSKSWTDHTVPPIYHWPSHTLLSQEFARQSVLALRKPNIFEWAGDDSNPDPGGVPSSILGSQLSTAILKLDFNVPTSDSAPLLEPSLDYSVKPPRPGIRRLFIPPAEESPQKASLIELQVSSVKSHESSGSLPTTRIPLGPQPAPAPAAILQTTDAAPTSQDIFHRLPRRRTWYAIVSQAAEARTRGR
;
A
#
# COMPACT_ATOMS: atom_id res chain seq x y z
N MET A 1 23.72 52.21 39.33
CA MET A 1 22.76 51.25 38.73
C MET A 1 22.53 51.76 37.33
N ASP A 2 23.42 51.38 36.41
CA ASP A 2 23.30 51.80 35.02
C ASP A 2 22.30 50.87 34.33
N SER A 3 21.28 51.47 33.72
CA SER A 3 20.24 50.77 32.99
C SER A 3 20.86 50.09 31.77
N VAL A 4 21.03 48.77 31.85
CA VAL A 4 21.36 47.94 30.69
C VAL A 4 20.19 48.05 29.70
N SER A 5 20.40 48.66 28.54
CA SER A 5 19.38 48.72 27.50
C SER A 5 19.27 47.33 26.86
N TYR A 6 18.19 46.61 27.15
CA TYR A 6 17.85 45.38 26.45
C TYR A 6 17.60 45.69 24.97
N GLY A 7 18.05 44.79 24.07
CA GLY A 7 17.81 44.91 22.63
C GLY A 7 16.31 44.94 22.31
N LYS A 8 15.94 45.41 21.11
CA LYS A 8 14.56 45.69 20.66
C LYS A 8 13.54 44.53 20.75
N ASP A 9 13.98 43.32 21.09
CA ASP A 9 13.19 42.08 21.00
C ASP A 9 12.83 41.42 22.34
N TYR A 10 13.21 42.00 23.49
CA TYR A 10 12.90 41.45 24.82
C TYR A 10 11.92 42.33 25.60
N GLN A 11 10.92 41.71 26.22
CA GLN A 11 9.99 42.36 27.14
C GLN A 11 10.26 41.89 28.58
N ASP A 12 10.00 42.75 29.57
CA ASP A 12 10.15 42.40 31.00
C ASP A 12 9.25 41.23 31.45
N SER A 13 8.29 40.82 30.62
CA SER A 13 7.42 39.65 30.83
C SER A 13 7.98 38.34 30.30
N ASP A 14 9.15 38.33 29.67
CA ASP A 14 9.74 37.11 29.12
C ASP A 14 10.27 36.21 30.23
N PHE A 15 9.86 34.94 30.21
CA PHE A 15 10.30 33.94 31.19
C PHE A 15 11.58 33.26 30.71
N LEU A 16 12.55 33.12 31.61
CA LEU A 16 13.76 32.34 31.37
C LEU A 16 13.68 31.03 32.16
N ASP A 17 13.86 29.91 31.47
CA ASP A 17 13.94 28.60 32.12
C ASP A 17 15.38 28.27 32.51
N PHE A 18 15.53 27.73 33.71
CA PHE A 18 16.83 27.39 34.29
C PHE A 18 16.88 25.92 34.68
N ILE A 19 18.03 25.29 34.44
CA ILE A 19 18.36 23.98 35.00
C ILE A 19 19.42 24.12 36.08
N THR A 20 19.17 23.54 37.24
CA THR A 20 20.08 23.58 38.39
C THR A 20 20.65 22.18 38.65
N MET A 21 21.97 22.10 38.86
CA MET A 21 22.69 20.84 39.06
C MET A 21 23.75 20.96 40.15
N PRO A 22 24.23 19.85 40.73
CA PRO A 22 25.36 19.86 41.65
C PRO A 22 26.63 20.40 41.01
N THR A 23 27.42 21.15 41.77
CA THR A 23 28.70 21.72 41.28
C THR A 23 29.67 20.65 40.79
N GLU A 24 29.69 19.47 41.40
CA GLU A 24 30.52 18.34 40.95
C GLU A 24 30.20 17.92 39.51
N LEU A 25 28.90 17.79 39.19
CA LEU A 25 28.44 17.46 37.84
C LEU A 25 28.76 18.58 36.85
N PHE A 26 28.61 19.85 37.26
CA PHE A 26 29.01 20.99 36.44
C PHE A 26 30.51 20.95 36.11
N GLN A 27 31.35 20.69 37.12
CA GLN A 27 32.79 20.53 36.91
C GLN A 27 33.12 19.36 35.99
N ASP A 28 32.42 18.22 36.08
CA ASP A 28 32.62 17.10 35.15
C ASP A 28 32.25 17.48 33.69
N LEU A 29 31.15 18.22 33.51
CA LEU A 29 30.66 18.64 32.20
C LEU A 29 31.51 19.73 31.54
N PHE A 30 32.27 20.51 32.32
CA PHE A 30 33.07 21.64 31.81
C PHE A 30 34.56 21.58 32.16
N ALA A 31 35.07 20.51 32.78
CA ALA A 31 36.50 20.33 32.99
C ALA A 31 37.27 20.08 31.67
N ASP A 32 38.58 20.27 31.74
CA ASP A 32 39.51 19.84 30.70
C ASP A 32 39.83 18.34 30.88
N TYR A 33 39.85 17.60 29.77
CA TYR A 33 40.15 16.17 29.74
C TYR A 33 41.24 15.83 28.71
N THR A 34 42.01 16.79 28.19
CA THR A 34 43.04 16.54 27.18
C THR A 34 44.12 15.55 27.63
N SER A 35 44.36 15.41 28.93
CA SER A 35 45.30 14.44 29.51
C SER A 35 44.69 13.06 29.77
N GLY A 36 43.40 12.86 29.46
CA GLY A 36 42.64 11.67 29.82
C GLY A 36 42.11 11.67 31.26
N HIS A 37 42.49 12.63 32.09
CA HIS A 37 41.98 12.79 33.46
C HIS A 37 41.28 14.13 33.63
N LYS A 38 40.33 14.19 34.57
CA LYS A 38 39.62 15.43 34.92
C LYS A 38 40.62 16.46 35.44
N ASN A 39 40.74 17.59 34.73
CA ASN A 39 41.51 18.75 35.15
C ASN A 39 40.59 19.98 35.22
N TRP A 40 40.43 20.56 36.41
CA TRP A 40 39.58 21.72 36.62
C TRP A 40 40.42 22.96 36.93
N SER A 41 40.47 23.91 36.00
CA SER A 41 41.25 25.15 36.12
C SER A 41 40.50 26.31 36.80
N GLY A 42 39.23 26.13 37.18
CA GLY A 42 38.37 27.19 37.72
C GLY A 42 37.54 27.94 36.67
N THR A 43 37.82 27.73 35.39
CA THR A 43 37.06 28.27 34.25
C THR A 43 36.46 27.14 33.42
N PRO A 44 35.19 27.22 32.99
CA PRO A 44 34.58 26.23 32.11
C PRO A 44 35.30 26.09 30.76
N ASP A 45 35.66 24.87 30.35
CA ASP A 45 36.16 24.58 29.01
C ASP A 45 35.00 24.24 28.05
N LEU A 46 34.90 25.02 26.96
CA LEU A 46 33.87 24.87 25.94
C LEU A 46 34.34 24.11 24.69
N ARG A 47 35.64 23.81 24.56
CA ARG A 47 36.21 23.20 23.35
C ARG A 47 35.52 21.89 22.98
N ARG A 48 35.12 21.08 23.98
CA ARG A 48 34.44 19.79 23.79
C ARG A 48 33.06 19.90 23.11
N TYR A 49 32.38 21.04 23.26
CA TYR A 49 31.05 21.26 22.68
C TYR A 49 31.09 21.65 21.20
N SER A 50 32.23 22.17 20.72
CA SER A 50 32.40 22.49 19.29
C SER A 50 32.24 21.27 18.37
N TYR A 51 32.52 20.08 18.89
CA TYR A 51 32.37 18.82 18.16
C TYR A 51 30.93 18.30 18.09
N MET A 52 30.00 18.85 18.88
CA MET A 52 28.64 18.31 19.03
C MET A 52 27.63 18.89 18.05
N ALA A 53 27.99 19.94 17.32
CA ALA A 53 27.13 20.60 16.35
C ALA A 53 27.69 20.42 14.93
N HIS A 54 26.84 20.02 14.00
CA HIS A 54 27.19 19.89 12.59
C HIS A 54 25.96 20.06 11.68
N VAL A 55 26.20 20.24 10.38
CA VAL A 55 25.15 20.28 9.35
C VAL A 55 25.16 18.96 8.60
N LEU A 56 23.98 18.37 8.42
CA LEU A 56 23.76 17.13 7.67
C LEU A 56 22.98 17.43 6.40
N GLU A 57 23.47 16.96 5.26
CA GLU A 57 22.75 17.03 3.99
C GLU A 57 22.18 15.65 3.62
N VAL A 58 20.85 15.58 3.47
CA VAL A 58 20.17 14.32 3.14
C VAL A 58 19.71 14.36 1.68
N HIS A 59 20.18 13.37 0.90
CA HIS A 59 19.77 13.17 -0.47
C HIS A 59 18.51 12.27 -0.49
N GLY A 60 17.32 12.88 -0.59
CA GLY A 60 16.05 12.16 -0.65
C GLY A 60 15.88 11.41 -1.98
N GLY A 61 15.63 10.11 -1.92
CA GLY A 61 14.96 9.38 -3.02
C GLY A 61 13.45 9.31 -2.75
N PHE A 62 12.71 8.47 -3.50
CA PHE A 62 11.25 8.32 -3.35
C PHE A 62 10.86 8.01 -1.89
N MET A 63 10.23 8.96 -1.20
CA MET A 63 9.66 8.78 0.15
C MET A 63 8.14 8.68 0.06
N ALA A 64 7.51 8.04 1.06
CA ALA A 64 6.08 7.81 1.08
C ALA A 64 5.22 9.10 1.08
N SER A 65 5.78 10.21 1.56
CA SER A 65 5.12 11.50 1.69
C SER A 65 5.42 12.51 0.57
N THR A 66 6.40 12.25 -0.31
CA THR A 66 6.86 13.23 -1.31
C THR A 66 6.63 12.76 -2.74
N THR A 67 5.73 13.44 -3.43
CA THR A 67 5.43 13.27 -4.88
C THR A 67 6.37 14.08 -5.79
N GLN A 68 7.33 14.83 -5.25
CA GLN A 68 8.23 15.69 -6.02
C GLN A 68 9.71 15.26 -5.93
N GLU A 69 10.39 15.42 -7.07
CA GLU A 69 11.78 15.09 -7.30
C GLU A 69 12.74 15.94 -6.43
N LYS A 70 13.73 15.26 -5.83
CA LYS A 70 15.07 15.77 -5.48
C LYS A 70 15.14 17.15 -4.80
N ALA A 71 14.44 17.37 -3.69
CA ALA A 71 14.82 18.43 -2.76
C ALA A 71 15.96 17.90 -1.86
N GLN A 72 17.17 18.48 -1.98
CA GLN A 72 18.27 18.26 -1.04
C GLN A 72 17.95 19.05 0.23
N ILE A 73 17.65 18.34 1.32
CA ILE A 73 17.26 18.97 2.59
C ILE A 73 18.47 18.99 3.52
N GLN A 74 18.78 20.16 4.07
CA GLN A 74 19.84 20.36 5.06
C GLN A 74 19.25 20.42 6.47
N TYR A 75 19.90 19.76 7.43
CA TYR A 75 19.51 19.72 8.85
C TYR A 75 20.66 20.19 9.73
N GLY A 76 20.36 21.05 10.70
CA GLY A 76 21.27 21.34 11.81
C GLY A 76 21.13 20.26 12.89
N VAL A 77 22.22 19.59 13.23
CA VAL A 77 22.25 18.50 14.21
C VAL A 77 23.06 18.91 15.42
N VAL A 78 22.48 18.74 16.61
CA VAL A 78 23.14 18.93 17.91
C VAL A 78 23.04 17.62 18.70
N VAL A 79 24.20 17.08 19.11
CA VAL A 79 24.29 15.81 19.83
C VAL A 79 24.60 16.05 21.30
N SER A 80 23.92 15.32 22.19
CA SER A 80 24.22 15.35 23.64
C SER A 80 25.52 14.61 23.93
N LEU A 81 26.40 15.22 24.74
CA LEU A 81 27.58 14.53 25.28
C LEU A 81 27.20 13.44 26.28
N ARG A 82 26.03 13.56 26.91
CA ARG A 82 25.58 12.67 27.98
C ARG A 82 24.61 11.63 27.44
N THR A 83 24.83 10.38 27.82
CA THR A 83 23.95 9.25 27.48
C THR A 83 22.95 8.98 28.61
N ALA A 84 21.98 8.11 28.34
CA ALA A 84 21.18 7.51 29.42
C ALA A 84 22.08 6.64 30.31
N PRO A 85 21.70 6.41 31.58
CA PRO A 85 22.36 5.38 32.39
C PRO A 85 22.39 4.05 31.61
N PRO A 86 23.55 3.38 31.50
CA PRO A 86 23.73 2.23 30.63
C PRO A 86 22.95 0.99 31.09
N VAL A 87 22.58 0.93 32.37
CA VAL A 87 21.73 -0.12 32.93
C VAL A 87 20.62 0.56 33.72
N VAL A 88 19.38 0.16 33.45
CA VAL A 88 18.19 0.67 34.15
C VAL A 88 17.27 -0.49 34.47
N ASP A 89 16.88 -0.63 35.74
CA ASP A 89 16.02 -1.74 36.21
C ASP A 89 14.53 -1.56 35.87
N ARG A 90 14.12 -0.33 35.53
CA ARG A 90 12.74 0.02 35.17
C ARG A 90 12.71 1.15 34.16
N GLU A 91 11.65 1.22 33.35
CA GLU A 91 11.47 2.35 32.43
C GLU A 91 11.55 3.68 33.19
N THR A 92 12.55 4.48 32.84
CA THR A 92 12.85 5.74 33.53
C THR A 92 12.63 6.90 32.59
N ARG A 93 11.86 7.89 33.04
CA ARG A 93 11.65 9.13 32.29
C ARG A 93 12.93 9.96 32.34
N MET A 94 13.41 10.35 31.17
CA MET A 94 14.59 11.18 30.98
C MET A 94 14.18 12.53 30.41
N ILE A 95 14.98 13.56 30.71
CA ILE A 95 14.80 14.92 30.21
C ILE A 95 16.12 15.39 29.63
N SER A 96 16.12 15.80 28.37
CA SER A 96 17.27 16.39 27.70
C SER A 96 17.05 17.89 27.54
N HIS A 97 17.94 18.70 28.10
CA HIS A 97 17.86 20.15 28.02
C HIS A 97 18.80 20.68 26.94
N LEU A 98 18.29 21.54 26.05
CA LEU A 98 19.10 22.40 25.21
C LEU A 98 19.57 23.58 26.04
N VAL A 99 20.88 23.70 26.23
CA VAL A 99 21.46 24.72 27.10
C VAL A 99 22.20 25.77 26.28
N SER A 100 22.05 27.05 26.64
CA SER A 100 22.87 28.11 26.06
C SER A 100 24.28 28.09 26.65
N LEU A 101 25.29 28.06 25.78
CA LEU A 101 26.70 28.12 26.18
C LEU A 101 27.27 29.55 26.23
N GLU A 102 26.46 30.54 25.89
CA GLU A 102 26.90 31.93 25.77
C GLU A 102 27.35 32.50 27.12
N GLY A 103 28.56 33.07 27.15
CA GLY A 103 29.11 33.74 28.33
C GLY A 103 29.62 32.81 29.44
N LEU A 104 29.62 31.48 29.25
CA LEU A 104 30.18 30.52 30.20
C LEU A 104 31.71 30.63 30.32
N ASP A 105 32.39 31.03 29.24
CA ASP A 105 33.82 31.30 29.21
C ASP A 105 34.23 32.44 30.14
N LYS A 106 33.32 33.38 30.39
CA LYS A 106 33.50 34.53 31.28
C LYS A 106 33.10 34.25 32.73
N LEU A 107 32.54 33.07 33.00
CA LEU A 107 32.05 32.71 34.31
C LEU A 107 33.23 32.37 35.24
N GLN A 108 33.40 33.13 36.32
CA GLN A 108 34.32 32.77 37.40
C GLN A 108 33.60 31.89 38.41
N THR A 109 34.04 30.64 38.55
CA THR A 109 33.40 29.72 39.47
C THR A 109 33.79 29.99 40.92
N ASN A 110 32.79 30.02 41.80
CA ASN A 110 32.99 30.10 43.24
C ASN A 110 33.20 28.68 43.79
N ALA A 111 34.37 28.41 44.39
CA ALA A 111 34.71 27.10 44.95
C ALA A 111 33.73 26.62 46.05
N ASN A 112 32.99 27.54 46.68
CA ASN A 112 32.03 27.22 47.75
C ASN A 112 30.58 27.03 47.26
N ALA A 113 30.30 27.21 45.96
CA ALA A 113 28.96 27.01 45.43
C ALA A 113 28.58 25.52 45.45
N LYS A 114 27.41 25.19 45.98
CA LYS A 114 26.88 23.81 46.00
C LYS A 114 26.11 23.42 44.74
N LEU A 115 25.57 24.42 44.05
CA LEU A 115 24.74 24.26 42.87
C LEU A 115 25.23 25.20 41.77
N ALA A 116 25.15 24.74 40.53
CA ALA A 116 25.36 25.51 39.33
C ALA A 116 24.05 25.57 38.52
N THR A 117 23.78 26.71 37.90
CA THR A 117 22.55 26.94 37.14
C THR A 117 22.89 27.35 35.72
N LEU A 118 22.19 26.76 34.75
CA LEU A 118 22.35 27.01 33.31
C LEU A 118 21.02 27.43 32.69
N ASN A 119 21.08 28.23 31.63
CA ASN A 119 19.90 28.66 30.88
C ASN A 119 19.43 27.51 29.97
N SER A 120 18.22 27.01 30.21
CA SER A 120 17.59 25.95 29.41
C SER A 120 16.71 26.59 28.34
N LEU A 121 17.10 26.50 27.08
CA LEU A 121 16.34 27.01 25.93
C LEU A 121 15.14 26.11 25.59
N HIS A 122 15.29 24.81 25.77
CA HIS A 122 14.22 23.83 25.51
C HIS A 122 14.47 22.53 26.28
N ALA A 123 13.41 21.77 26.56
CA ALA A 123 13.50 20.48 27.23
C ALA A 123 12.69 19.41 26.49
N TRP A 124 13.35 18.34 26.06
CA TRP A 124 12.71 17.16 25.49
C TRP A 124 12.51 16.08 26.55
N HIS A 125 11.35 15.43 26.52
CA HIS A 125 11.04 14.30 27.39
C HIS A 125 11.05 12.99 26.60
N TRP A 126 11.75 11.99 27.12
CA TRP A 126 11.83 10.65 26.52
C TRP A 126 11.93 9.60 27.63
N LYS A 127 11.88 8.32 27.26
CA LYS A 127 11.97 7.19 28.21
C LYS A 127 13.16 6.31 27.85
N CYS A 128 13.93 5.93 28.86
CA CYS A 128 14.92 4.88 28.73
C CYS A 128 14.24 3.53 28.95
N THR A 129 14.31 2.64 27.97
CA THR A 129 13.72 1.29 28.02
C THR A 129 14.73 0.25 28.49
N LEU A 130 14.23 -0.89 28.96
CA LEU A 130 15.02 -2.04 29.38
C LEU A 130 15.81 -2.66 28.21
N PRO A 131 17.04 -3.18 28.44
CA PRO A 131 17.85 -3.84 27.41
C PRO A 131 17.22 -5.11 26.80
N GLU A 132 16.29 -5.76 27.50
CA GLU A 132 15.66 -7.03 27.08
C GLU A 132 14.54 -6.86 26.04
N ARG A 133 14.08 -5.64 25.77
CA ARG A 133 13.14 -5.42 24.67
C ARG A 133 13.85 -5.62 23.34
N THR A 134 13.20 -6.34 22.43
CA THR A 134 13.68 -6.54 21.04
C THR A 134 14.09 -5.21 20.45
N SER A 135 15.35 -5.10 20.04
CA SER A 135 15.82 -3.88 19.40
C SER A 135 15.16 -3.76 18.03
N PHE A 136 15.10 -2.53 17.50
CA PHE A 136 14.63 -2.32 16.13
C PHE A 136 15.45 -3.13 15.11
N VAL A 137 16.75 -3.28 15.34
CA VAL A 137 17.65 -4.09 14.51
C VAL A 137 17.21 -5.55 14.51
N ASP A 138 16.88 -6.10 15.68
CA ASP A 138 16.41 -7.48 15.81
C ASP A 138 15.06 -7.69 15.12
N ALA A 139 14.16 -6.71 15.21
CA ALA A 139 12.89 -6.74 14.50
C ALA A 139 13.08 -6.76 12.98
N VAL A 140 13.96 -5.92 12.45
CA VAL A 140 14.31 -5.90 11.01
C VAL A 140 15.03 -7.17 10.58
N ALA A 141 15.91 -7.73 11.41
CA ALA A 141 16.56 -9.01 11.15
C ALA A 141 15.56 -10.19 11.16
N ALA A 142 14.56 -10.15 12.06
CA ALA A 142 13.48 -11.12 12.10
C ALA A 142 12.60 -11.05 10.85
N LEU A 143 12.32 -9.84 10.33
CA LEU A 143 11.58 -9.65 9.08
C LEU A 143 12.23 -10.36 7.89
N GLY A 144 13.56 -10.37 7.82
CA GLY A 144 14.30 -11.09 6.77
C GLY A 144 14.09 -12.61 6.83
N LYS A 145 13.76 -13.18 7.99
CA LYS A 145 13.54 -14.62 8.19
C LYS A 145 12.08 -15.05 7.98
N THR A 146 11.13 -14.10 7.96
CA THR A 146 9.68 -14.38 7.91
C THR A 146 9.06 -14.06 6.54
N VAL A 147 9.88 -13.93 5.51
CA VAL A 147 9.45 -13.74 4.12
C VAL A 147 8.80 -15.03 3.63
N GLN A 148 7.56 -14.97 3.14
CA GLN A 148 6.91 -16.09 2.45
C GLN A 148 5.76 -15.56 1.59
N PRO A 149 5.17 -16.38 0.70
CA PRO A 149 3.95 -15.99 0.00
C PRO A 149 2.78 -15.71 0.96
N LEU A 150 1.80 -14.93 0.48
CA LEU A 150 0.56 -14.59 1.19
C LEU A 150 -0.37 -15.81 1.31
N ARG A 151 -0.03 -16.70 2.23
CA ARG A 151 -0.76 -17.92 2.57
C ARG A 151 -0.50 -18.29 4.03
N VAL A 152 -1.14 -19.37 4.47
CA VAL A 152 -0.91 -19.98 5.78
C VAL A 152 0.60 -20.21 5.98
N PRO A 153 1.15 -19.93 7.19
CA PRO A 153 2.55 -20.16 7.53
C PRO A 153 3.06 -21.56 7.17
N ASP A 154 4.32 -21.66 6.76
CA ASP A 154 4.94 -22.94 6.40
C ASP A 154 4.94 -23.95 7.55
N GLN A 155 5.03 -23.48 8.80
CA GLN A 155 5.01 -24.32 10.00
C GLN A 155 3.69 -25.10 10.10
N ASP A 156 2.56 -24.44 9.82
CA ASP A 156 1.24 -25.07 9.88
C ASP A 156 1.04 -26.05 8.71
N LEU A 157 1.57 -25.72 7.52
CA LEU A 157 1.53 -26.62 6.37
C LEU A 157 2.38 -27.87 6.58
N GLN A 158 3.54 -27.74 7.23
CA GLN A 158 4.40 -28.87 7.58
C GLN A 158 3.72 -29.77 8.59
N ALA A 159 3.05 -29.20 9.61
CA ALA A 159 2.27 -29.97 10.57
C ALA A 159 1.16 -30.79 9.89
N LEU A 160 0.46 -30.21 8.92
CA LEU A 160 -0.58 -30.90 8.13
C LEU A 160 -0.04 -31.94 7.15
N SER A 161 1.24 -31.86 6.80
CA SER A 161 1.90 -32.80 5.88
C SER A 161 2.53 -34.00 6.59
N GLN A 162 2.63 -33.99 7.92
CA GLN A 162 3.20 -35.11 8.67
C GLN A 162 2.21 -36.29 8.67
N PRO A 163 2.66 -37.52 8.36
CA PRO A 163 1.81 -38.69 8.44
C PRO A 163 1.46 -38.98 9.91
N ASP A 164 0.17 -39.19 10.19
CA ASP A 164 -0.33 -39.56 11.53
C ASP A 164 0.30 -40.87 12.06
N ASP A 165 0.82 -41.73 11.17
CA ASP A 165 1.41 -43.02 11.51
C ASP A 165 2.48 -43.43 10.46
N PRO A 166 3.79 -43.48 10.79
CA PRO A 166 4.87 -43.72 9.81
C PRO A 166 4.89 -45.16 9.22
N GLY A 167 4.00 -46.05 9.69
CA GLY A 167 3.92 -47.45 9.25
C GLY A 167 2.78 -47.78 8.26
N LYS A 168 1.90 -46.83 7.92
CA LYS A 168 0.79 -47.06 6.97
C LYS A 168 1.12 -46.52 5.59
N SER A 169 0.71 -47.27 4.55
CA SER A 169 0.94 -46.90 3.15
C SER A 169 0.30 -45.56 2.78
N ASP A 170 1.00 -44.81 1.94
CA ASP A 170 0.69 -43.44 1.47
C ASP A 170 -0.60 -43.32 0.61
N ASP A 171 -1.25 -44.45 0.34
CA ASP A 171 -2.42 -44.60 -0.54
C ASP A 171 -3.77 -44.55 0.20
N SER A 172 -3.79 -44.21 1.50
CA SER A 172 -5.07 -44.06 2.22
C SER A 172 -5.89 -42.88 1.67
N PRO A 173 -7.24 -42.98 1.60
CA PRO A 173 -8.10 -41.86 1.18
C PRO A 173 -7.92 -40.59 2.03
N LEU A 174 -7.53 -40.74 3.29
CA LEU A 174 -7.24 -39.62 4.19
C LEU A 174 -5.93 -38.91 3.81
N ALA A 175 -4.88 -39.66 3.48
CA ALA A 175 -3.62 -39.10 3.01
C ALA A 175 -3.80 -38.35 1.68
N ALA A 176 -4.62 -38.87 0.76
CA ALA A 176 -4.97 -38.17 -0.48
C ALA A 176 -5.74 -36.86 -0.22
N SER A 177 -6.67 -36.87 0.74
CA SER A 177 -7.42 -35.67 1.15
C SER A 177 -6.54 -34.61 1.80
N ASN A 178 -5.59 -35.03 2.66
CA ASN A 178 -4.61 -34.12 3.27
C ASN A 178 -3.66 -33.52 2.23
N ARG A 179 -3.20 -34.32 1.26
CA ARG A 179 -2.39 -33.81 0.13
C ARG A 179 -3.14 -32.76 -0.68
N TRP A 180 -4.40 -33.02 -1.03
CA TRP A 180 -5.26 -32.03 -1.72
C TRP A 180 -5.47 -30.76 -0.87
N LEU A 181 -5.72 -30.90 0.43
CA LEU A 181 -5.92 -29.76 1.32
C LEU A 181 -4.67 -28.88 1.39
N VAL A 182 -3.50 -29.49 1.60
CA VAL A 182 -2.21 -28.79 1.63
C VAL A 182 -1.95 -28.09 0.29
N GLU A 183 -2.28 -28.70 -0.84
CA GLU A 183 -2.16 -28.08 -2.17
C GLU A 183 -3.05 -26.84 -2.32
N LYS A 184 -4.32 -26.90 -1.86
CA LYS A 184 -5.24 -25.75 -1.91
C LYS A 184 -4.78 -24.62 -0.98
N LEU A 185 -4.32 -24.93 0.23
CA LEU A 185 -3.78 -23.93 1.16
C LEU A 185 -2.48 -23.32 0.64
N LYS A 186 -1.59 -24.11 0.02
CA LYS A 186 -0.41 -23.61 -0.70
C LYS A 186 -0.76 -22.67 -1.83
N SER A 187 -1.87 -22.94 -2.51
CA SER A 187 -2.42 -22.08 -3.58
C SER A 187 -3.18 -20.85 -3.04
N GLY A 188 -3.28 -20.67 -1.73
CA GLY A 188 -3.89 -19.50 -1.09
C GLY A 188 -5.42 -19.55 -0.97
N TYR A 189 -6.03 -20.71 -1.17
CA TYR A 189 -7.46 -20.88 -0.93
C TYR A 189 -7.76 -20.96 0.56
N THR A 190 -8.92 -20.41 0.94
CA THR A 190 -9.53 -20.60 2.25
C THR A 190 -10.93 -21.17 2.09
N PHE A 191 -11.45 -21.77 3.16
CA PHE A 191 -12.80 -22.32 3.22
C PHE A 191 -13.73 -21.33 3.90
N LEU A 192 -14.77 -20.90 3.18
CA LEU A 192 -15.77 -19.99 3.72
C LEU A 192 -17.17 -20.62 3.66
N PRO A 193 -18.00 -20.42 4.70
CA PRO A 193 -19.40 -20.78 4.62
C PRO A 193 -20.11 -19.85 3.64
N HIS A 194 -20.83 -20.43 2.69
CA HIS A 194 -21.60 -19.72 1.67
C HIS A 194 -23.06 -20.17 1.68
N THR A 195 -23.97 -19.22 1.51
CA THR A 195 -25.40 -19.52 1.35
C THR A 195 -25.75 -19.36 -0.12
N LYS A 196 -26.14 -20.45 -0.78
CA LYS A 196 -26.58 -20.43 -2.18
C LYS A 196 -27.89 -19.65 -2.31
N ILE A 197 -28.26 -19.31 -3.55
CA ILE A 197 -29.54 -18.66 -3.88
C ILE A 197 -30.74 -19.51 -3.42
N THR A 198 -30.58 -20.84 -3.37
CA THR A 198 -31.61 -21.77 -2.86
C THR A 198 -31.79 -21.71 -1.33
N GLY A 199 -30.92 -21.01 -0.60
CA GLY A 199 -30.88 -20.98 0.86
C GLY A 199 -30.03 -22.09 1.50
N GLU A 200 -29.48 -23.01 0.70
CA GLU A 200 -28.58 -24.07 1.16
C GLU A 200 -27.26 -23.47 1.67
N LYS A 201 -26.81 -23.89 2.85
CA LYS A 201 -25.50 -23.52 3.40
C LYS A 201 -24.47 -24.58 2.99
N VAL A 202 -23.45 -24.16 2.25
CA VAL A 202 -22.36 -25.01 1.78
C VAL A 202 -21.02 -24.41 2.17
N MET A 203 -19.99 -25.25 2.30
CA MET A 203 -18.61 -24.77 2.37
C MET A 203 -18.08 -24.59 0.95
N ALA A 204 -17.44 -23.45 0.70
CA ALA A 204 -16.90 -23.11 -0.60
C ALA A 204 -15.43 -22.71 -0.49
N LEU A 205 -14.67 -23.01 -1.54
CA LEU A 205 -13.33 -22.50 -1.74
C LEU A 205 -13.40 -21.03 -2.16
N PHE A 206 -12.57 -20.21 -1.52
CA PHE A 206 -12.48 -18.79 -1.81
C PHE A 206 -11.03 -18.33 -1.80
N ARG A 207 -10.66 -17.49 -2.76
CA ARG A 207 -9.42 -16.73 -2.80
C ARG A 207 -9.65 -15.31 -3.31
N GLY A 208 -8.81 -14.40 -2.85
CA GLY A 208 -8.78 -13.00 -3.27
C GLY A 208 -8.03 -12.79 -4.59
N PRO A 209 -7.80 -11.51 -4.99
CA PRO A 209 -6.93 -11.18 -6.11
C PRO A 209 -5.46 -11.46 -5.82
N LEU A 210 -5.06 -11.51 -4.54
CA LEU A 210 -3.67 -11.67 -4.12
C LEU A 210 -3.38 -13.15 -3.90
N CYS A 211 -2.60 -13.73 -4.79
CA CYS A 211 -2.32 -15.17 -4.83
C CYS A 211 -0.86 -15.46 -4.47
N PRO A 212 -0.55 -16.55 -3.74
CA PRO A 212 0.83 -16.96 -3.44
C PRO A 212 1.72 -17.12 -4.68
N GLY A 213 1.14 -17.59 -5.78
CA GLY A 213 1.77 -17.74 -7.09
C GLY A 213 0.82 -17.31 -8.19
N ILE A 214 1.28 -17.39 -9.44
CA ILE A 214 0.43 -17.10 -10.60
C ILE A 214 -0.58 -18.25 -10.75
N PRO A 215 -1.88 -17.98 -10.62
CA PRO A 215 -2.88 -19.04 -10.64
C PRO A 215 -3.06 -19.59 -12.06
N ASP A 216 -3.30 -20.90 -12.15
CA ASP A 216 -3.76 -21.52 -13.39
C ASP A 216 -5.25 -21.21 -13.59
N ASN A 217 -5.54 -20.24 -14.46
CA ASN A 217 -6.89 -19.77 -14.74
C ASN A 217 -7.50 -20.43 -15.98
N GLN A 218 -6.96 -21.58 -16.42
CA GLN A 218 -7.49 -22.33 -17.56
C GLN A 218 -9.00 -22.58 -17.42
N GLY A 219 -9.76 -22.15 -18.43
CA GLY A 219 -11.21 -22.37 -18.52
C GLY A 219 -12.09 -21.28 -17.92
N VAL A 220 -11.55 -20.33 -17.15
CA VAL A 220 -12.34 -19.21 -16.60
C VAL A 220 -12.37 -18.07 -17.62
N LYS A 221 -13.55 -17.80 -18.19
CA LYS A 221 -13.79 -16.68 -19.10
C LYS A 221 -14.44 -15.53 -18.31
N PRO A 222 -13.75 -14.41 -18.03
CA PRO A 222 -14.30 -13.29 -17.25
C PRO A 222 -15.28 -12.44 -18.08
N TRP A 223 -16.41 -13.07 -18.42
CA TRP A 223 -17.56 -12.52 -19.10
C TRP A 223 -18.81 -13.19 -18.56
N SER A 224 -19.65 -12.43 -17.84
CA SER A 224 -20.84 -12.99 -17.22
C SER A 224 -22.03 -12.02 -17.22
N LEU A 225 -23.23 -12.61 -17.29
CA LEU A 225 -24.49 -11.90 -17.13
C LEU A 225 -25.03 -11.96 -15.69
N LEU A 226 -24.75 -13.05 -14.97
CA LEU A 226 -25.39 -13.37 -13.67
C LEU A 226 -24.38 -13.64 -12.54
N GLY A 227 -23.12 -13.89 -12.88
CA GLY A 227 -22.02 -14.28 -11.99
C GLY A 227 -22.00 -15.77 -11.61
N THR A 228 -23.08 -16.53 -11.84
CA THR A 228 -23.19 -17.96 -11.43
C THR A 228 -22.42 -18.90 -12.35
N ASP A 229 -22.25 -18.53 -13.61
CA ASP A 229 -21.40 -19.17 -14.62
C ASP A 229 -19.89 -19.10 -14.28
N LEU A 230 -19.49 -18.18 -13.39
CA LEU A 230 -18.10 -18.06 -12.90
C LEU A 230 -17.82 -18.94 -11.67
N GLN A 231 -18.74 -19.83 -11.29
CA GLN A 231 -18.51 -20.81 -10.24
C GLN A 231 -17.75 -22.01 -10.82
N VAL A 232 -16.60 -22.34 -10.25
CA VAL A 232 -15.77 -23.47 -10.72
C VAL A 232 -15.97 -24.64 -9.77
N LEU A 233 -16.26 -25.83 -10.30
CA LEU A 233 -16.37 -27.04 -9.49
C LEU A 233 -15.00 -27.72 -9.39
N ASP A 234 -14.53 -28.00 -8.18
CA ASP A 234 -13.31 -28.79 -7.97
C ASP A 234 -13.60 -30.26 -8.28
N ALA A 235 -12.87 -30.82 -9.25
CA ALA A 235 -13.13 -32.18 -9.75
C ALA A 235 -12.87 -33.28 -8.71
N ALA A 236 -11.97 -33.06 -7.75
CA ALA A 236 -11.62 -34.05 -6.74
C ALA A 236 -12.65 -34.13 -5.61
N THR A 237 -13.18 -32.99 -5.18
CA THR A 237 -14.06 -32.90 -3.98
C THR A 237 -15.51 -32.55 -4.28
N GLY A 238 -15.82 -32.05 -5.49
CA GLY A 238 -17.13 -31.51 -5.83
C GLY A 238 -17.45 -30.20 -5.11
N MET A 239 -16.46 -29.54 -4.49
CA MET A 239 -16.65 -28.25 -3.83
C MET A 239 -16.67 -27.10 -4.84
N PHE A 240 -17.51 -26.10 -4.57
CA PHE A 240 -17.55 -24.89 -5.38
C PHE A 240 -16.41 -23.95 -5.01
N ASN A 241 -15.65 -23.51 -6.00
CA ASN A 241 -14.78 -22.36 -5.95
C ASN A 241 -15.56 -21.12 -6.40
N LEU A 242 -15.82 -20.21 -5.45
CA LEU A 242 -16.64 -19.03 -5.64
C LEU A 242 -15.83 -17.75 -5.88
N SER A 243 -14.51 -17.86 -6.00
CA SER A 243 -13.59 -16.72 -6.04
C SER A 243 -13.94 -15.70 -7.14
N TYR A 244 -14.18 -16.18 -8.36
CA TYR A 244 -14.50 -15.34 -9.51
C TYR A 244 -15.95 -14.82 -9.49
N SER A 245 -16.91 -15.66 -9.07
CA SER A 245 -18.31 -15.26 -8.88
C SER A 245 -18.43 -14.15 -7.82
N ALA A 246 -17.69 -14.28 -6.72
CA ALA A 246 -17.60 -13.27 -5.68
C ALA A 246 -16.91 -11.98 -6.19
N ALA A 247 -15.85 -12.10 -6.99
CA ALA A 247 -15.20 -10.95 -7.63
C ALA A 247 -16.17 -10.16 -8.53
N TRP A 248 -16.94 -10.86 -9.36
CA TRP A 248 -17.94 -10.25 -10.24
C TRP A 248 -19.03 -9.51 -9.47
N ASN A 249 -19.56 -10.13 -8.41
CA ASN A 249 -20.54 -9.49 -7.52
C ASN A 249 -19.94 -8.30 -6.74
N LEU A 250 -18.68 -8.39 -6.34
CA LEU A 250 -17.96 -7.29 -5.72
C LEU A 250 -17.83 -6.11 -6.69
N GLY A 251 -17.47 -6.36 -7.95
CA GLY A 251 -17.42 -5.33 -8.99
C GLY A 251 -18.72 -4.56 -9.16
N ARG A 252 -19.85 -5.26 -9.18
CA ARG A 252 -21.19 -4.63 -9.19
C ARG A 252 -21.41 -3.77 -7.95
N THR A 253 -21.05 -4.29 -6.78
CA THR A 253 -21.25 -3.59 -5.51
C THR A 253 -20.40 -2.32 -5.43
N LEU A 254 -19.13 -2.40 -5.83
CA LEU A 254 -18.21 -1.26 -5.91
C LEU A 254 -18.69 -0.20 -6.89
N ALA A 255 -19.19 -0.64 -8.06
CA ALA A 255 -19.74 0.27 -9.05
C ALA A 255 -21.03 0.96 -8.55
N ILE A 256 -21.96 0.22 -7.92
CA ILE A 256 -23.18 0.80 -7.33
C ILE A 256 -22.84 1.81 -6.23
N ALA A 257 -21.82 1.52 -5.42
CA ALA A 257 -21.34 2.44 -4.39
C ALA A 257 -20.73 3.74 -4.98
N ASP A 258 -20.20 3.68 -6.21
CA ASP A 258 -19.64 4.82 -6.92
C ASP A 258 -20.68 5.49 -7.84
N ARG A 259 -21.39 6.48 -7.30
CA ARG A 259 -22.42 7.23 -8.05
C ARG A 259 -21.87 7.93 -9.29
N ALA A 260 -20.64 8.46 -9.21
CA ALA A 260 -20.04 9.18 -10.33
C ALA A 260 -19.76 8.22 -11.49
N PHE A 261 -19.21 7.04 -11.21
CA PHE A 261 -19.02 5.98 -12.19
C PHE A 261 -20.33 5.50 -12.80
N THR A 262 -21.32 5.11 -11.97
CA THR A 262 -22.58 4.53 -12.47
C THR A 262 -23.36 5.52 -13.35
N THR A 263 -23.39 6.81 -12.98
CA THR A 263 -24.06 7.83 -13.80
C THR A 263 -23.34 8.11 -15.12
N SER A 264 -22.01 8.13 -15.10
CA SER A 264 -21.19 8.27 -16.30
C SER A 264 -21.36 7.06 -17.23
N LEU A 265 -21.36 5.84 -16.68
CA LEU A 265 -21.58 4.60 -17.45
C LEU A 265 -22.96 4.59 -18.12
N LEU A 266 -24.03 4.97 -17.40
CA LEU A 266 -25.37 5.05 -17.96
C LEU A 266 -25.45 6.04 -19.13
N ARG A 267 -24.89 7.24 -18.96
CA ARG A 267 -24.85 8.27 -20.02
C ARG A 267 -24.03 7.83 -21.21
N LEU A 268 -22.85 7.25 -20.97
CA LEU A 268 -21.96 6.73 -22.00
C LEU A 268 -22.67 5.65 -22.83
N ARG A 269 -23.31 4.67 -22.18
CA ARG A 269 -24.07 3.62 -22.86
C ARG A 269 -25.20 4.20 -23.70
N GLY A 270 -25.93 5.19 -23.20
CA GLY A 270 -27.00 5.87 -23.94
C GLY A 270 -26.49 6.67 -25.16
N LYS A 271 -25.38 7.41 -25.00
CA LYS A 271 -24.71 8.13 -26.09
C LYS A 271 -24.24 7.18 -27.19
N ILE A 272 -23.56 6.09 -26.81
CA ILE A 272 -23.07 5.08 -27.75
C ILE A 272 -24.24 4.43 -28.49
N HIS A 273 -25.28 4.01 -27.76
CA HIS A 273 -26.43 3.34 -28.35
C HIS A 273 -27.17 4.24 -29.35
N SER A 274 -27.55 5.46 -28.95
CA SER A 274 -28.26 6.40 -29.83
C SER A 274 -27.46 6.73 -31.09
N ALA A 275 -26.18 7.08 -30.95
CA ALA A 275 -25.33 7.38 -32.10
C ALA A 275 -25.08 6.16 -33.00
N ALA A 276 -24.96 4.96 -32.43
CA ALA A 276 -24.78 3.73 -33.21
C ALA A 276 -26.05 3.35 -33.99
N VAL A 277 -27.23 3.48 -33.37
CA VAL A 277 -28.52 3.28 -34.05
C VAL A 277 -28.68 4.28 -35.19
N ASP A 278 -28.45 5.57 -34.95
CA ASP A 278 -28.56 6.61 -35.98
C ASP A 278 -27.63 6.35 -37.17
N ARG A 279 -26.37 5.94 -36.91
CA ARG A 279 -25.40 5.61 -37.96
C ARG A 279 -25.78 4.33 -38.71
N ALA A 280 -26.24 3.31 -38.00
CA ALA A 280 -26.64 2.03 -38.61
C ALA A 280 -27.89 2.20 -39.49
N GLN A 281 -28.89 2.95 -39.04
CA GLN A 281 -30.08 3.27 -39.83
C GLN A 281 -29.73 4.05 -41.11
N ARG A 282 -28.85 5.05 -41.03
CA ARG A 282 -28.42 5.82 -42.22
C ARG A 282 -27.70 4.96 -43.25
N GLN A 283 -26.90 4.00 -42.80
CA GLN A 283 -26.17 3.09 -43.68
C GLN A 283 -27.11 2.11 -44.42
N ASP A 284 -28.22 1.72 -43.80
CA ASP A 284 -29.25 0.87 -44.42
C ASP A 284 -30.16 1.67 -45.37
N ILE A 285 -30.38 2.96 -45.10
CA ILE A 285 -31.18 3.89 -45.95
C ILE A 285 -30.46 4.25 -47.26
N ASP A 286 -29.12 4.16 -47.34
CA ASP A 286 -28.33 4.40 -48.56
C ASP A 286 -28.39 3.24 -49.59
N GLY A 287 -29.12 2.16 -49.30
CA GLY A 287 -29.58 1.19 -50.31
C GLY A 287 -30.69 1.78 -51.20
N PRO A 288 -31.02 1.18 -52.37
CA PRO A 288 -32.15 1.66 -53.17
C PRO A 288 -33.42 1.62 -52.32
N PHE A 289 -33.89 2.80 -51.92
CA PHE A 289 -35.08 2.98 -51.10
C PHE A 289 -36.31 2.54 -51.89
N ASP A 290 -36.70 1.27 -51.76
CA ASP A 290 -37.92 0.76 -52.39
C ASP A 290 -39.14 1.24 -51.59
N ILE A 291 -39.67 2.38 -52.01
CA ILE A 291 -40.89 3.00 -51.48
C ILE A 291 -42.03 1.97 -51.43
N GLU A 292 -42.07 1.01 -52.35
CA GLU A 292 -43.11 0.00 -52.42
C GLU A 292 -43.03 -0.98 -51.24
N SER A 293 -41.82 -1.44 -50.89
CA SER A 293 -41.59 -2.27 -49.71
C SER A 293 -41.88 -1.53 -48.40
N TYR A 294 -41.51 -0.25 -48.30
CA TYR A 294 -41.79 0.58 -47.12
C TYR A 294 -43.29 0.81 -46.93
N LEU A 295 -44.04 1.11 -48.00
CA LEU A 295 -45.48 1.28 -47.95
C LEU A 295 -46.22 -0.02 -47.62
N ARG A 296 -45.74 -1.18 -48.11
CA ARG A 296 -46.28 -2.49 -47.72
C ARG A 296 -46.04 -2.80 -46.24
N ASN A 297 -44.89 -2.41 -45.71
CA ASN A 297 -44.55 -2.62 -44.30
C ASN A 297 -45.08 -1.50 -43.37
N LEU A 298 -45.64 -0.41 -43.91
CA LEU A 298 -46.19 0.68 -43.12
C LEU A 298 -47.40 0.22 -42.32
N GLU A 299 -48.26 -0.61 -42.92
CA GLU A 299 -49.45 -1.14 -42.25
C GLU A 299 -49.07 -2.02 -41.05
N SER A 300 -48.14 -2.95 -41.23
CA SER A 300 -47.63 -3.80 -40.14
C SER A 300 -46.89 -2.99 -39.07
N SER A 301 -46.12 -1.98 -39.46
CA SER A 301 -45.43 -1.07 -38.52
C SER A 301 -46.43 -0.25 -37.71
N LEU A 302 -47.46 0.32 -38.36
CA LEU A 302 -48.52 1.08 -37.71
C LEU A 302 -49.36 0.19 -36.77
N GLN A 303 -49.71 -1.02 -37.20
CA GLN A 303 -50.37 -2.00 -36.35
C GLN A 303 -49.51 -2.35 -35.13
N THR A 304 -48.20 -2.47 -35.29
CA THR A 304 -47.27 -2.73 -34.19
C THR A 304 -47.18 -1.55 -33.21
N VAL A 305 -47.19 -0.30 -33.71
CA VAL A 305 -47.24 0.92 -32.89
C VAL A 305 -48.58 1.05 -32.15
N VAL A 306 -49.71 0.78 -32.81
CA VAL A 306 -51.04 0.79 -32.19
C VAL A 306 -51.15 -0.29 -31.10
N GLN A 307 -50.61 -1.48 -31.37
CA GLN A 307 -50.58 -2.57 -30.40
C GLN A 307 -49.59 -2.32 -29.25
N SER A 308 -48.51 -1.56 -29.47
CA SER A 308 -47.56 -1.19 -28.41
C SER A 308 -48.13 -0.09 -27.48
N GLN A 309 -49.03 0.76 -27.98
CA GLN A 309 -49.78 1.71 -27.15
C GLN A 309 -50.88 1.05 -26.29
N SER A 310 -51.27 -0.19 -26.59
CA SER A 310 -52.25 -0.95 -25.80
C SER A 310 -51.64 -1.43 -24.47
N THR A 311 -52.02 -0.79 -23.37
CA THR A 311 -51.66 -1.20 -22.00
C THR A 311 -52.53 -2.33 -21.44
N SER A 312 -53.54 -2.79 -22.19
CA SER A 312 -54.49 -3.82 -21.77
C SER A 312 -53.84 -5.13 -21.27
N PRO A 313 -52.74 -5.64 -21.86
CA PRO A 313 -52.04 -6.83 -21.35
C PRO A 313 -51.34 -6.60 -19.99
N LEU A 314 -50.95 -5.35 -19.70
CA LEU A 314 -50.32 -4.96 -18.42
C LEU A 314 -51.34 -4.87 -17.28
N GLN A 315 -52.60 -4.58 -17.58
CA GLN A 315 -53.68 -4.49 -16.60
C GLN A 315 -54.29 -5.86 -16.24
N GLN A 316 -54.21 -6.84 -17.13
CA GLN A 316 -54.79 -8.18 -16.91
C GLN A 316 -53.88 -9.15 -16.15
N THR A 317 -52.60 -8.81 -15.93
CA THR A 317 -51.67 -9.67 -15.19
C THR A 317 -51.50 -9.17 -13.75
N ARG A 318 -51.78 -10.05 -12.77
CA ARG A 318 -51.43 -9.79 -11.36
C ARG A 318 -49.97 -9.35 -11.26
N ALA A 319 -49.64 -8.40 -10.40
CA ALA A 319 -48.27 -7.88 -10.24
C ALA A 319 -47.20 -8.97 -10.03
N ILE A 320 -47.59 -10.11 -9.45
CA ILE A 320 -46.77 -11.33 -9.30
C ILE A 320 -46.34 -11.93 -10.65
N ASN A 321 -47.22 -11.93 -11.66
CA ASN A 321 -46.94 -12.51 -12.99
C ASN A 321 -45.91 -11.69 -13.78
N ARG A 322 -45.56 -10.48 -13.34
CA ARG A 322 -44.43 -9.71 -13.89
C ARG A 322 -43.11 -10.48 -13.79
N TRP A 323 -42.95 -11.27 -12.73
CA TRP A 323 -41.72 -12.02 -12.44
C TRP A 323 -41.68 -13.40 -13.13
N TYR A 324 -42.81 -13.88 -13.65
CA TYR A 324 -42.95 -15.20 -14.30
C TYR A 324 -43.11 -15.12 -15.82
N ARG A 325 -42.81 -13.98 -16.45
CA ARG A 325 -42.94 -13.85 -17.91
C ARG A 325 -41.97 -14.79 -18.64
N THR A 326 -42.51 -15.62 -19.53
CA THR A 326 -41.69 -16.43 -20.45
C THR A 326 -40.89 -15.52 -21.40
N ALA A 327 -39.83 -16.05 -22.00
CA ALA A 327 -39.01 -15.30 -22.96
C ALA A 327 -39.86 -14.73 -24.11
N GLU A 328 -40.85 -15.49 -24.59
CA GLU A 328 -41.82 -15.05 -25.60
C GLU A 328 -42.71 -13.89 -25.11
N GLN A 329 -43.19 -13.94 -23.87
CA GLN A 329 -43.98 -12.86 -23.27
C GLN A 329 -43.15 -11.59 -23.03
N LYS A 330 -41.84 -11.73 -22.79
CA LYS A 330 -40.90 -10.60 -22.73
C LYS A 330 -40.63 -10.04 -24.13
N ALA A 331 -40.52 -10.90 -25.15
CA ALA A 331 -40.38 -10.50 -26.55
C ALA A 331 -41.57 -9.63 -27.03
N GLN A 332 -42.77 -9.93 -26.56
CA GLN A 332 -43.99 -9.19 -26.92
C GLN A 332 -44.20 -7.88 -26.15
N THR A 333 -43.24 -7.41 -25.34
CA THR A 333 -43.42 -6.14 -24.63
C THR A 333 -43.44 -4.93 -25.59
N PRO A 334 -44.26 -3.90 -25.31
CA PRO A 334 -44.34 -2.69 -26.13
C PRO A 334 -42.99 -2.05 -26.48
N ALA A 335 -42.09 -1.98 -25.48
CA ALA A 335 -40.75 -1.42 -25.67
C ALA A 335 -39.89 -2.24 -26.65
N ARG A 336 -40.06 -3.57 -26.67
CA ARG A 336 -39.32 -4.47 -27.56
C ARG A 336 -39.87 -4.47 -28.97
N ARG A 337 -41.20 -4.45 -29.12
CA ARG A 337 -41.85 -4.24 -30.42
C ARG A 337 -41.47 -2.93 -31.10
N LEU A 338 -41.22 -1.88 -30.32
CA LEU A 338 -40.72 -0.60 -30.84
C LEU A 338 -39.21 -0.63 -31.19
N MET A 339 -38.41 -1.48 -30.54
CA MET A 339 -37.01 -1.72 -30.89
C MET A 339 -36.86 -2.61 -32.13
N ASP A 340 -37.72 -3.62 -32.30
CA ASP A 340 -37.72 -4.51 -33.48
C ASP A 340 -38.16 -3.78 -34.78
N ILE A 341 -38.76 -2.59 -34.66
CA ILE A 341 -39.09 -1.69 -35.79
C ILE A 341 -37.83 -0.98 -36.32
N ALA A 342 -36.71 -0.99 -35.58
CA ALA A 342 -35.48 -0.36 -36.04
C ALA A 342 -34.86 -1.18 -37.19
N ALA A 343 -35.02 -0.68 -38.41
CA ALA A 343 -34.44 -1.22 -39.64
C ALA A 343 -32.92 -1.01 -39.65
N TYR A 344 -32.18 -1.87 -38.94
CA TYR A 344 -30.74 -1.99 -39.10
C TYR A 344 -30.29 -3.43 -38.87
N LYS A 345 -29.23 -3.85 -39.55
CA LYS A 345 -28.61 -5.17 -39.33
C LYS A 345 -27.77 -5.14 -38.05
N GLU A 346 -27.80 -6.25 -37.30
CA GLU A 346 -27.05 -6.39 -36.04
C GLU A 346 -25.53 -6.23 -36.24
N GLU A 347 -24.99 -6.74 -37.36
CA GLU A 347 -23.58 -6.58 -37.73
C GLU A 347 -23.18 -5.11 -37.94
N ASP A 348 -24.06 -4.33 -38.58
CA ASP A 348 -23.84 -2.90 -38.81
C ASP A 348 -23.90 -2.13 -37.49
N TYR A 349 -24.85 -2.44 -36.61
CA TYR A 349 -24.89 -1.87 -35.27
C TYR A 349 -23.60 -2.15 -34.49
N ASN A 350 -23.13 -3.40 -34.47
CA ASN A 350 -21.91 -3.78 -33.76
C ASN A 350 -20.68 -3.02 -34.26
N ARG A 351 -20.57 -2.85 -35.58
CA ARG A 351 -19.51 -2.04 -36.20
C ARG A 351 -19.61 -0.57 -35.81
N GLN A 352 -20.82 -0.01 -35.81
CA GLN A 352 -21.03 1.40 -35.47
C GLN A 352 -20.79 1.69 -33.99
N VAL A 353 -21.05 0.76 -33.07
CA VAL A 353 -20.71 0.89 -31.65
C VAL A 353 -19.21 1.16 -31.46
N LEU A 354 -18.35 0.42 -32.16
CA LEU A 354 -16.90 0.62 -32.11
C LEU A 354 -16.49 1.98 -32.71
N ASN A 355 -17.04 2.32 -33.88
CA ASN A 355 -16.74 3.59 -34.55
C ASN A 355 -17.14 4.82 -33.72
N VAL A 356 -18.28 4.76 -33.02
CA VAL A 356 -18.73 5.83 -32.13
C VAL A 356 -17.75 5.99 -30.97
N LEU A 357 -17.33 4.88 -30.36
CA LEU A 357 -16.39 4.93 -29.25
C LEU A 357 -15.00 5.43 -29.69
N ASP A 358 -14.56 5.11 -30.91
CA ASP A 358 -13.35 5.70 -31.51
C ASP A 358 -13.44 7.21 -31.70
N THR A 359 -14.62 7.70 -32.10
CA THR A 359 -14.88 9.14 -32.22
C THR A 359 -14.74 9.81 -30.85
N LEU A 360 -15.36 9.23 -29.81
CA LEU A 360 -15.33 9.74 -28.43
C LEU A 360 -13.93 9.71 -27.80
N ASN A 361 -13.06 8.80 -28.25
CA ASN A 361 -11.68 8.71 -27.78
C ASN A 361 -10.75 9.72 -28.49
N SER A 362 -11.11 10.19 -29.69
CA SER A 362 -10.29 11.06 -30.54
C SER A 362 -10.68 12.54 -30.47
N GLU A 363 -11.97 12.84 -30.38
CA GLU A 363 -12.49 14.21 -30.26
C GLU A 363 -12.61 14.60 -28.78
N ALA A 364 -12.01 15.74 -28.41
CA ALA A 364 -12.19 16.46 -27.14
C ALA A 364 -12.67 15.60 -25.95
N VAL A 365 -11.80 14.71 -25.46
CA VAL A 365 -11.88 13.91 -24.21
C VAL A 365 -13.28 13.93 -23.56
N ASP A 366 -14.19 13.04 -24.02
CA ASP A 366 -15.51 12.91 -23.41
C ASP A 366 -15.34 12.61 -21.90
N SER A 367 -16.03 13.40 -21.06
CA SER A 367 -15.90 13.31 -19.61
C SER A 367 -16.42 11.98 -19.05
N ASP A 368 -17.48 11.42 -19.65
CA ASP A 368 -18.08 10.17 -19.21
C ASP A 368 -17.16 8.99 -19.57
N TRP A 369 -16.58 8.98 -20.78
CA TRP A 369 -15.56 7.98 -21.17
C TRP A 369 -14.34 8.03 -20.25
N THR A 370 -13.86 9.24 -19.94
CA THR A 370 -12.69 9.43 -19.06
C THR A 370 -12.96 8.93 -17.64
N ALA A 371 -14.15 9.18 -17.11
CA ALA A 371 -14.56 8.68 -15.81
C ALA A 371 -14.68 7.14 -15.78
N VAL A 372 -15.28 6.54 -16.82
CA VAL A 372 -15.39 5.07 -16.93
C VAL A 372 -14.02 4.42 -17.08
N ARG A 373 -13.16 4.92 -17.98
CA ARG A 373 -11.79 4.43 -18.16
C ARG A 373 -10.98 4.59 -16.88
N GLY A 374 -11.04 5.76 -16.23
CA GLY A 374 -10.34 6.03 -14.98
C GLY A 374 -10.71 5.04 -13.89
N TRP A 375 -12.00 4.78 -13.72
CA TRP A 375 -12.49 3.79 -12.75
C TRP A 375 -12.00 2.37 -13.05
N VAL A 376 -11.99 1.96 -14.33
CA VAL A 376 -11.46 0.65 -14.72
C VAL A 376 -9.97 0.54 -14.39
N ILE A 377 -9.18 1.58 -14.69
CA ILE A 377 -7.76 1.62 -14.32
C ILE A 377 -7.59 1.54 -12.81
N ASP A 378 -8.36 2.29 -12.02
CA ASP A 378 -8.32 2.23 -10.55
C ASP A 378 -8.54 0.79 -10.03
N GLN A 379 -9.44 0.03 -10.65
CA GLN A 379 -9.65 -1.38 -10.28
C GLN A 379 -8.45 -2.29 -10.63
N LEU A 380 -7.69 -1.98 -11.70
CA LEU A 380 -6.44 -2.71 -12.00
C LEU A 380 -5.38 -2.50 -10.90
N PHE A 381 -5.51 -1.43 -10.12
CA PHE A 381 -4.68 -1.10 -8.95
C PHE A 381 -5.31 -1.55 -7.62
N LEU A 382 -6.39 -2.36 -7.68
CA LEU A 382 -7.13 -2.85 -6.50
C LEU A 382 -7.71 -1.72 -5.64
N ALA A 383 -7.98 -0.55 -6.24
CA ALA A 383 -8.51 0.58 -5.52
C ALA A 383 -9.90 0.28 -4.95
N LYS A 384 -10.10 0.62 -3.68
CA LYS A 384 -11.36 0.42 -2.93
C LYS A 384 -11.77 -1.05 -2.76
N VAL A 385 -10.92 -2.02 -3.09
CA VAL A 385 -11.16 -3.44 -2.77
C VAL A 385 -11.07 -3.61 -1.24
N PRO A 386 -12.10 -4.15 -0.57
CA PRO A 386 -12.07 -4.31 0.88
C PRO A 386 -10.95 -5.25 1.34
N LEU A 387 -10.35 -4.95 2.49
CA LEU A 387 -9.23 -5.73 3.04
C LEU A 387 -9.54 -7.23 3.17
N ASN A 388 -10.78 -7.59 3.52
CA ASN A 388 -11.21 -8.99 3.66
C ASN A 388 -11.18 -9.78 2.34
N HIS A 389 -11.20 -9.09 1.19
CA HIS A 389 -10.98 -9.71 -0.12
C HIS A 389 -9.50 -9.80 -0.47
N LEU A 390 -8.65 -8.90 0.03
CA LEU A 390 -7.21 -8.90 -0.21
C LEU A 390 -6.47 -9.91 0.68
N VAL A 391 -6.87 -9.99 1.95
CA VAL A 391 -6.30 -10.85 2.98
C VAL A 391 -7.43 -11.72 3.52
N THR A 392 -7.51 -12.95 3.05
CA THR A 392 -8.64 -13.86 3.30
C THR A 392 -8.63 -14.47 4.70
N SER A 393 -7.46 -14.55 5.34
CA SER A 393 -7.29 -15.03 6.72
C SER A 393 -6.30 -14.13 7.47
N ALA A 394 -6.58 -13.82 8.73
CA ALA A 394 -5.69 -13.05 9.59
C ALA A 394 -4.33 -13.75 9.81
N GLU A 395 -4.31 -15.07 9.77
CA GLU A 395 -3.11 -15.91 9.91
C GLU A 395 -2.17 -15.81 8.71
N SER A 396 -2.69 -15.41 7.55
CA SER A 396 -1.87 -15.23 6.34
C SER A 396 -0.92 -14.04 6.43
N LEU A 397 -1.17 -13.08 7.34
CA LEU A 397 -0.37 -11.87 7.54
C LEU A 397 -0.07 -11.63 9.04
N PRO A 398 0.77 -12.46 9.68
CA PRO A 398 1.15 -12.30 11.10
C PRO A 398 2.03 -11.06 11.31
N ARG A 399 2.22 -10.67 12.58
CA ARG A 399 3.12 -9.56 12.94
C ARG A 399 4.58 -9.90 12.59
N GLU A 400 5.36 -8.86 12.29
CA GLU A 400 6.77 -8.98 11.88
C GLU A 400 6.94 -9.93 10.68
N SER A 401 6.16 -9.71 9.63
CA SER A 401 6.21 -10.55 8.42
C SER A 401 6.20 -9.76 7.12
N VAL A 402 6.83 -10.37 6.11
CA VAL A 402 6.78 -9.94 4.71
C VAL A 402 6.02 -11.00 3.92
N ARG A 403 4.95 -10.60 3.24
CA ARG A 403 4.09 -11.52 2.49
C ARG A 403 4.03 -11.15 1.02
N THR A 404 4.59 -11.99 0.16
CA THR A 404 4.65 -11.75 -1.30
C THR A 404 3.42 -12.33 -2.00
N PHE A 405 2.97 -11.74 -3.10
CA PHE A 405 1.84 -12.23 -3.87
C PHE A 405 1.92 -11.83 -5.34
N ALA A 406 1.35 -12.66 -6.21
CA ALA A 406 0.98 -12.32 -7.57
C ALA A 406 -0.47 -11.81 -7.60
N ILE A 407 -0.79 -10.94 -8.55
CA ILE A 407 -2.16 -10.45 -8.78
C ILE A 407 -2.82 -11.35 -9.81
N ASP A 408 -3.95 -11.95 -9.44
CA ASP A 408 -4.80 -12.69 -10.36
C ASP A 408 -5.50 -11.74 -11.32
N THR A 409 -5.05 -11.74 -12.57
CA THR A 409 -5.60 -10.88 -13.63
C THR A 409 -7.05 -11.24 -13.95
N THR A 410 -7.40 -12.53 -13.94
CA THR A 410 -8.75 -13.01 -14.22
C THR A 410 -9.72 -12.62 -13.11
N TRP A 411 -9.29 -12.68 -11.84
CA TRP A 411 -10.09 -12.19 -10.73
C TRP A 411 -10.40 -10.70 -10.87
N VAL A 412 -9.38 -9.89 -11.17
CA VAL A 412 -9.56 -8.43 -11.38
C VAL A 412 -10.44 -8.17 -12.59
N GLU A 413 -10.32 -8.95 -13.66
CA GLU A 413 -11.19 -8.86 -14.83
C GLU A 413 -12.65 -9.21 -14.52
N CYS A 414 -12.91 -10.18 -13.64
CA CYS A 414 -14.26 -10.46 -13.16
C CYS A 414 -14.85 -9.26 -12.41
N VAL A 415 -14.07 -8.55 -11.59
CA VAL A 415 -14.51 -7.30 -10.94
C VAL A 415 -14.88 -6.25 -11.98
N VAL A 416 -14.01 -6.02 -12.98
CA VAL A 416 -14.25 -5.05 -14.06
C VAL A 416 -15.49 -5.45 -14.88
N ASP A 417 -15.63 -6.73 -15.23
CA ASP A 417 -16.78 -7.24 -15.97
C ASP A 417 -18.09 -7.05 -15.19
N GLY A 418 -18.09 -7.37 -13.89
CA GLY A 418 -19.22 -7.16 -13.01
C GLY A 418 -19.62 -5.70 -12.95
N ALA A 419 -18.66 -4.78 -12.80
CA ALA A 419 -18.93 -3.35 -12.80
C ALA A 419 -19.54 -2.84 -14.12
N LEU A 420 -18.98 -3.26 -15.26
CA LEU A 420 -19.46 -2.89 -16.58
C LEU A 420 -20.79 -3.56 -16.98
N SER A 421 -21.22 -4.58 -16.23
CA SER A 421 -22.53 -5.22 -16.42
C SER A 421 -23.71 -4.35 -15.99
N LEU A 422 -23.47 -3.29 -15.22
CA LEU A 422 -24.49 -2.35 -14.79
C LEU A 422 -24.96 -1.44 -15.93
N ALA A 423 -26.12 -0.83 -15.72
CA ALA A 423 -26.73 0.11 -16.66
C ALA A 423 -26.97 -0.46 -18.09
N ASN A 424 -27.04 -1.78 -18.22
CA ASN A 424 -27.46 -2.39 -19.47
C ASN A 424 -29.00 -2.39 -19.59
N HIS A 425 -29.50 -1.55 -20.50
CA HIS A 425 -30.93 -1.44 -20.82
C HIS A 425 -31.25 -1.82 -22.27
N PHE A 426 -30.23 -2.09 -23.09
CA PHE A 426 -30.34 -2.19 -24.54
C PHE A 426 -30.20 -3.62 -25.05
N SER A 427 -29.35 -4.43 -24.41
CA SER A 427 -29.13 -5.81 -24.84
C SER A 427 -29.47 -6.82 -23.74
N GLN A 428 -30.14 -7.91 -24.12
CA GLN A 428 -30.49 -8.99 -23.19
C GLN A 428 -29.48 -10.15 -23.24
N ASP A 429 -28.93 -10.45 -24.42
CA ASP A 429 -28.16 -11.68 -24.64
C ASP A 429 -26.66 -11.39 -24.91
N ASP A 430 -26.33 -10.36 -25.71
CA ASP A 430 -24.94 -9.93 -25.96
C ASP A 430 -24.71 -8.45 -25.62
N ASP A 431 -23.79 -8.16 -24.70
CA ASP A 431 -23.43 -6.80 -24.29
C ASP A 431 -22.31 -6.21 -25.16
N VAL A 432 -22.68 -5.88 -26.41
CA VAL A 432 -21.78 -5.32 -27.43
C VAL A 432 -21.07 -4.04 -26.96
N ILE A 433 -21.77 -3.18 -26.21
CA ILE A 433 -21.19 -1.93 -25.69
C ILE A 433 -20.12 -2.25 -24.63
N ARG A 434 -20.36 -3.21 -23.74
CA ARG A 434 -19.33 -3.68 -22.78
C ARG A 434 -18.11 -4.23 -23.50
N ARG A 435 -18.32 -5.01 -24.57
CA ARG A 435 -17.23 -5.54 -25.41
C ARG A 435 -16.37 -4.40 -25.98
N ALA A 436 -17.01 -3.41 -26.60
CA ALA A 436 -16.35 -2.24 -27.15
C ALA A 436 -15.58 -1.43 -26.09
N ILE A 437 -16.16 -1.25 -24.89
CA ILE A 437 -15.47 -0.58 -23.77
C ILE A 437 -14.19 -1.34 -23.39
N LYS A 438 -14.26 -2.67 -23.23
CA LYS A 438 -13.08 -3.48 -22.90
C LYS A 438 -12.01 -3.42 -24.01
N GLU A 439 -12.41 -3.43 -25.27
CA GLU A 439 -11.51 -3.26 -26.43
C GLU A 439 -10.76 -1.93 -26.36
N LYS A 440 -11.44 -0.82 -26.10
CA LYS A 440 -10.78 0.50 -26.02
C LYS A 440 -9.91 0.67 -24.79
N VAL A 441 -10.23 0.00 -23.69
CA VAL A 441 -9.30 -0.08 -22.55
C VAL A 441 -8.05 -0.87 -22.93
N ASN A 442 -8.18 -1.98 -23.67
CA ASN A 442 -7.03 -2.73 -24.17
C ASN A 442 -6.15 -1.94 -25.13
N ASP A 443 -6.77 -1.16 -26.02
CA ASP A 443 -6.04 -0.24 -26.91
C ASP A 443 -5.24 0.77 -26.09
N PHE A 444 -5.87 1.39 -25.08
CA PHE A 444 -5.20 2.33 -24.19
C PHE A 444 -3.99 1.72 -23.45
N LEU A 445 -4.12 0.49 -22.96
CA LEU A 445 -3.03 -0.23 -22.28
C LEU A 445 -1.88 -0.62 -23.25
N ALA A 446 -2.17 -0.74 -24.55
CA ALA A 446 -1.18 -1.07 -25.57
C ALA A 446 -0.47 0.17 -26.15
N THR A 447 -1.13 1.33 -26.16
CA THR A 447 -0.60 2.58 -26.71
C THR A 447 0.34 3.31 -25.74
N PRO A 448 1.51 3.79 -26.20
CA PRO A 448 2.37 4.68 -25.41
C PRO A 448 1.68 6.00 -25.06
N ILE A 449 1.92 6.52 -23.86
CA ILE A 449 1.30 7.75 -23.37
C ILE A 449 1.86 8.95 -24.16
N ALA A 450 0.97 9.73 -24.78
CA ALA A 450 1.36 10.85 -25.65
C ALA A 450 1.83 12.11 -24.88
N THR A 451 1.33 12.34 -23.67
CA THR A 451 1.50 13.59 -22.90
C THR A 451 1.73 13.34 -21.41
N GLY A 452 2.52 14.19 -20.75
CA GLY A 452 2.76 14.15 -19.30
C GLY A 452 4.16 13.66 -18.91
N PRO A 453 4.44 13.53 -17.59
CA PRO A 453 5.76 13.13 -17.09
C PRO A 453 6.17 11.69 -17.46
N ARG A 454 5.22 10.86 -17.88
CA ARG A 454 5.43 9.48 -18.35
C ARG A 454 5.30 9.35 -19.88
N ARG A 455 5.63 10.41 -20.62
CA ARG A 455 5.49 10.42 -22.08
C ARG A 455 6.38 9.37 -22.74
N GLY A 456 5.83 8.62 -23.68
CA GLY A 456 6.54 7.60 -24.44
C GLY A 456 6.57 6.22 -23.78
N SER A 457 6.18 6.10 -22.51
CA SER A 457 6.02 4.81 -21.85
C SER A 457 4.58 4.32 -21.90
N ARG A 458 4.40 3.00 -21.84
CA ARG A 458 3.07 2.39 -21.71
C ARG A 458 2.55 2.49 -20.27
N PRO A 459 1.22 2.50 -20.05
CA PRO A 459 0.67 2.45 -18.70
C PRO A 459 1.17 1.23 -17.92
N GLN A 460 1.86 1.47 -16.80
CA GLN A 460 2.30 0.40 -15.89
C GLN A 460 1.11 -0.12 -15.09
N VAL A 461 0.84 -1.42 -15.18
CA VAL A 461 -0.22 -2.09 -14.42
C VAL A 461 0.42 -3.10 -13.47
N PRO A 462 0.05 -3.12 -12.18
CA PRO A 462 0.66 -4.03 -11.24
C PRO A 462 0.33 -5.49 -11.56
N LYS A 463 1.32 -6.36 -11.37
CA LYS A 463 1.25 -7.82 -11.55
C LYS A 463 1.67 -8.59 -10.29
N TRP A 464 2.52 -7.99 -9.48
CA TRP A 464 3.08 -8.60 -8.28
C TRP A 464 3.21 -7.55 -7.17
N GLY A 465 3.28 -7.99 -5.93
CA GLY A 465 3.50 -7.10 -4.80
C GLY A 465 3.84 -7.85 -3.53
N PHE A 466 3.98 -7.08 -2.46
CA PHE A 466 4.16 -7.63 -1.12
C PHE A 466 3.58 -6.73 -0.05
N PHE A 467 3.18 -7.34 1.06
CA PHE A 467 2.87 -6.67 2.31
C PHE A 467 4.09 -6.66 3.22
N LEU A 468 4.28 -5.56 3.94
CA LEU A 468 5.10 -5.52 5.14
C LEU A 468 4.20 -5.24 6.32
N ARG A 469 4.14 -6.19 7.26
CA ARG A 469 3.50 -6.00 8.55
C ARG A 469 4.56 -5.98 9.65
N SER A 470 4.85 -4.81 10.22
CA SER A 470 5.92 -4.67 11.22
C SER A 470 5.75 -3.43 12.09
N MET A 471 6.23 -3.50 13.33
CA MET A 471 6.45 -2.32 14.19
C MET A 471 7.41 -1.31 13.53
N ALA A 472 8.26 -1.75 12.60
CA ALA A 472 9.11 -0.86 11.81
C ALA A 472 8.31 0.13 10.96
N VAL A 473 7.15 -0.28 10.44
CA VAL A 473 6.24 0.58 9.69
C VAL A 473 5.59 1.63 10.60
N THR A 474 5.32 1.26 11.86
CA THR A 474 4.78 2.16 12.86
C THR A 474 5.82 3.18 13.32
N ALA A 475 7.07 2.73 13.53
CA ALA A 475 8.19 3.59 13.91
C ALA A 475 8.59 4.54 12.78
N PHE A 476 8.60 4.05 11.54
CA PHE A 476 9.05 4.76 10.35
C PHE A 476 7.95 4.71 9.28
N PRO A 477 6.98 5.64 9.26
CA PRO A 477 5.94 5.66 8.23
C PRO A 477 6.50 5.96 6.83
N ASP A 478 7.62 6.68 6.75
CA ASP A 478 8.27 7.10 5.50
C ASP A 478 9.42 6.15 5.09
N LEU A 479 9.17 4.84 5.14
CA LEU A 479 10.15 3.85 4.64
C LEU A 479 10.44 4.07 3.15
N LYS A 480 11.73 4.13 2.81
CA LYS A 480 12.19 4.28 1.43
C LYS A 480 12.23 2.91 0.78
N ILE A 481 11.64 2.79 -0.40
CA ILE A 481 11.75 1.60 -1.24
C ILE A 481 12.45 1.96 -2.55
N GLU A 482 13.44 1.16 -2.93
CA GLU A 482 14.12 1.27 -4.23
C GLU A 482 14.00 -0.06 -4.96
N VAL A 483 13.56 0.00 -6.21
CA VAL A 483 13.41 -1.17 -7.08
C VAL A 483 14.04 -0.84 -8.43
N PRO A 484 15.38 -0.94 -8.53
CA PRO A 484 16.12 -0.45 -9.69
C PRO A 484 15.57 -0.97 -11.01
N LEU A 485 15.43 -0.06 -11.99
CA LEU A 485 15.05 -0.41 -13.35
C LEU A 485 16.28 -0.92 -14.14
N PRO A 486 16.11 -1.86 -15.09
CA PRO A 486 17.19 -2.32 -15.93
C PRO A 486 17.71 -1.19 -16.86
N SER A 487 19.01 -1.22 -17.17
CA SER A 487 19.65 -0.26 -18.07
C SER A 487 18.99 -0.30 -19.46
N GLY A 488 18.54 0.86 -19.97
CA GLY A 488 17.84 0.96 -21.26
C GLY A 488 16.31 0.87 -21.18
N SER A 489 15.72 0.90 -19.98
CA SER A 489 14.28 0.98 -19.77
C SER A 489 13.67 2.25 -20.40
N GLU A 490 12.39 2.19 -20.79
CA GLU A 490 11.65 3.34 -21.32
C GLU A 490 11.71 4.54 -20.37
N SER A 491 11.88 5.74 -20.93
CA SER A 491 11.87 6.97 -20.14
C SER A 491 10.50 7.18 -19.49
N GLY A 492 10.47 7.50 -18.19
CA GLY A 492 9.24 7.76 -17.46
C GLY A 492 8.59 6.54 -16.79
N LEU A 493 9.26 5.38 -16.75
CA LEU A 493 8.84 4.27 -15.89
C LEU A 493 9.11 4.57 -14.42
N SER A 494 8.17 4.18 -13.56
CA SER A 494 8.32 4.25 -12.11
C SER A 494 8.94 2.95 -11.59
N GLU A 495 9.87 3.05 -10.63
CA GLU A 495 10.44 1.88 -9.96
C GLU A 495 9.38 1.07 -9.21
N VAL A 496 8.48 1.80 -8.55
CA VAL A 496 7.32 1.28 -7.80
C VAL A 496 6.04 1.79 -8.45
N THR A 497 5.13 0.88 -8.78
CA THR A 497 3.90 1.22 -9.49
C THR A 497 2.88 1.87 -8.56
N TYR A 498 2.73 1.33 -7.35
CA TYR A 498 1.83 1.85 -6.33
C TYR A 498 2.26 1.45 -4.92
N MET A 499 1.95 2.30 -3.94
CA MET A 499 2.21 2.07 -2.53
C MET A 499 1.10 2.69 -1.70
N GLN A 500 0.63 1.96 -0.69
CA GLN A 500 -0.39 2.44 0.23
C GLN A 500 -0.16 1.91 1.65
N LYS A 501 -0.30 2.79 2.64
CA LYS A 501 -0.41 2.39 4.05
C LYS A 501 -1.86 1.99 4.34
N LEU A 502 -2.07 0.73 4.73
CA LEU A 502 -3.41 0.19 5.03
C LEU A 502 -3.77 0.31 6.51
N SER A 503 -2.76 0.20 7.38
CA SER A 503 -2.86 0.29 8.85
C SER A 503 -1.57 0.89 9.40
N ASP A 504 -1.53 1.22 10.70
CA ASP A 504 -0.33 1.75 11.36
C ASP A 504 0.88 0.82 11.27
N ASP A 505 0.65 -0.48 11.11
CA ASP A 505 1.64 -1.54 11.03
C ASP A 505 1.71 -2.21 9.64
N ILE A 506 0.85 -1.85 8.66
CA ILE A 506 0.74 -2.55 7.36
C ILE A 506 0.91 -1.58 6.18
N ILE A 507 1.88 -1.87 5.31
CA ILE A 507 2.04 -1.24 3.99
C ILE A 507 1.95 -2.31 2.89
N ILE A 508 1.33 -1.94 1.76
CA ILE A 508 1.33 -2.70 0.51
C ILE A 508 2.16 -1.97 -0.55
N TRP A 509 3.01 -2.71 -1.26
CA TRP A 509 3.67 -2.25 -2.49
C TRP A 509 3.24 -3.12 -3.66
N LEU A 510 2.97 -2.46 -4.79
CA LEU A 510 2.64 -3.11 -6.05
C LEU A 510 3.66 -2.74 -7.12
N LEU A 511 4.11 -3.74 -7.86
CA LEU A 511 5.08 -3.67 -8.95
C LEU A 511 4.46 -4.24 -10.23
N ASP A 512 4.89 -3.72 -11.37
CA ASP A 512 4.52 -4.18 -12.71
C ASP A 512 5.40 -5.35 -13.22
N ARG A 513 6.44 -5.69 -12.46
CA ARG A 513 7.43 -6.74 -12.72
C ARG A 513 7.30 -7.87 -11.68
N CYS A 514 7.49 -9.11 -12.12
CA CYS A 514 7.44 -10.30 -11.27
C CYS A 514 8.84 -10.83 -10.91
N PRO A 515 9.02 -11.46 -9.73
CA PRO A 515 10.23 -12.22 -9.43
C PRO A 515 10.49 -13.31 -10.49
N GLY A 516 11.77 -13.47 -10.88
CA GLY A 516 12.18 -14.39 -11.95
C GLY A 516 12.26 -13.75 -13.35
N GLU A 517 11.71 -12.55 -13.55
CA GLU A 517 11.99 -11.75 -14.75
C GLU A 517 13.39 -11.10 -14.65
N SER A 518 14.11 -11.00 -15.77
CA SER A 518 15.42 -10.32 -15.82
C SER A 518 15.34 -8.82 -15.48
N THR A 519 14.13 -8.27 -15.43
CA THR A 519 13.80 -6.87 -15.14
C THR A 519 13.79 -6.55 -13.65
N LEU A 520 13.66 -7.54 -12.75
CA LEU A 520 13.59 -7.36 -11.30
C LEU A 520 14.76 -8.07 -10.61
N LYS A 521 15.78 -7.31 -10.20
CA LYS A 521 17.01 -7.85 -9.60
C LYS A 521 17.05 -7.78 -8.08
N SER A 522 16.62 -6.64 -7.52
CA SER A 522 16.64 -6.43 -6.07
C SER A 522 15.56 -5.47 -5.63
N ILE A 523 15.07 -5.65 -4.41
CA ILE A 523 14.16 -4.74 -3.72
C ILE A 523 14.88 -4.29 -2.46
N LYS A 524 15.01 -2.97 -2.27
CA LYS A 524 15.75 -2.39 -1.16
C LYS A 524 14.82 -1.55 -0.31
N ILE A 525 14.64 -1.93 0.96
CA ILE A 525 13.86 -1.15 1.93
C ILE A 525 14.85 -0.48 2.87
N THR A 526 14.80 0.84 2.97
CA THR A 526 15.76 1.63 3.75
C THR A 526 15.02 2.54 4.72
N GLN A 527 15.53 2.68 5.94
CA GLN A 527 15.05 3.68 6.89
C GLN A 527 15.19 5.09 6.29
N PRO A 528 14.21 6.01 6.51
CA PRO A 528 14.32 7.38 6.03
C PRO A 528 15.55 8.09 6.63
N GLY A 529 16.36 8.72 5.78
CA GLY A 529 17.59 9.40 6.20
C GLY A 529 17.38 10.58 7.15
N HIS A 530 16.19 11.18 7.18
CA HIS A 530 15.86 12.28 8.09
C HIS A 530 15.48 11.81 9.51
N GLN A 531 15.28 10.50 9.73
CA GLN A 531 15.00 9.91 11.04
C GLN A 531 16.20 9.10 11.56
N GLN A 532 17.41 9.54 11.20
CA GLN A 532 18.65 8.91 11.63
C GLN A 532 18.85 9.11 13.14
N GLY A 533 19.14 8.02 13.85
CA GLY A 533 19.47 8.06 15.28
C GLY A 533 20.94 8.39 15.52
N PHE A 534 21.28 8.63 16.78
CA PHE A 534 22.67 8.75 17.24
C PHE A 534 22.89 7.78 18.40
N SER A 535 23.94 6.97 18.34
CA SER A 535 24.30 6.01 19.38
C SER A 535 25.81 6.03 19.64
N LEU A 536 26.17 5.84 20.91
CA LEU A 536 27.55 5.62 21.31
C LEU A 536 27.86 4.12 21.19
N GLY A 537 28.21 3.70 19.98
CA GLY A 537 28.51 2.30 19.65
C GLY A 537 27.28 1.39 19.58
N ASN A 538 27.54 0.09 19.52
CA ASN A 538 26.50 -0.94 19.44
C ASN A 538 26.10 -1.46 20.83
N LYS A 539 27.01 -1.38 21.81
CA LYS A 539 26.78 -1.88 23.16
C LYS A 539 27.47 -0.99 24.20
N LEU A 540 26.67 -0.39 25.07
CA LEU A 540 27.14 0.36 26.24
C LEU A 540 26.63 -0.33 27.49
N THR A 541 27.54 -0.78 28.34
CA THR A 541 27.23 -1.44 29.62
C THR A 541 27.79 -0.61 30.78
N ALA A 542 27.49 -1.02 32.00
CA ALA A 542 27.98 -0.33 33.20
C ALA A 542 29.50 -0.20 33.27
N ASN A 543 30.28 -1.10 32.64
CA ASN A 543 31.75 -1.10 32.78
C ASN A 543 32.50 -1.21 31.44
N ASN A 544 31.79 -1.44 30.33
CA ASN A 544 32.39 -1.64 29.02
C ASN A 544 31.57 -0.94 27.92
N SER A 545 32.27 -0.40 26.95
CA SER A 545 31.70 0.19 25.73
C SER A 545 32.37 -0.44 24.51
N ASP A 546 31.56 -1.01 23.63
CA ASP A 546 32.04 -1.57 22.37
C ASP A 546 31.68 -0.61 21.23
N LEU A 547 32.70 -0.01 20.63
CA LEU A 547 32.56 0.91 19.52
C LEU A 547 33.04 0.26 18.22
N GLN A 548 32.36 0.61 17.14
CA GLN A 548 32.71 0.20 15.80
C GLN A 548 32.90 1.45 14.93
N PHE A 549 34.14 1.79 14.59
CA PHE A 549 34.47 2.93 13.74
C PHE A 549 34.30 2.56 12.28
N ARG A 550 33.40 3.23 11.59
CA ARG A 550 33.04 2.91 10.19
C ARG A 550 33.91 3.70 9.24
N PHE A 551 34.50 3.03 8.25
CA PHE A 551 35.23 3.71 7.19
C PHE A 551 34.28 4.60 6.38
N LEU A 552 34.68 5.86 6.20
CA LEU A 552 33.94 6.83 5.40
C LEU A 552 34.79 7.16 4.17
N PRO A 553 34.32 6.84 2.95
CA PRO A 553 35.03 7.23 1.75
C PRO A 553 35.05 8.76 1.64
N THR A 554 36.24 9.33 1.49
CA THR A 554 36.48 10.77 1.35
C THR A 554 36.12 11.31 -0.03
N GLN A 555 36.01 10.44 -1.05
CA GLN A 555 35.64 10.83 -2.40
C GLN A 555 34.16 10.58 -2.68
N PRO A 556 33.41 11.59 -3.16
CA PRO A 556 32.03 11.39 -3.59
C PRO A 556 31.97 10.40 -4.76
N GLY A 557 31.14 9.36 -4.62
CA GLY A 557 30.93 8.33 -5.65
C GLY A 557 31.68 7.01 -5.43
N VAL A 558 32.60 6.92 -4.45
CA VAL A 558 33.22 5.65 -4.05
C VAL A 558 32.24 4.88 -3.16
N LYS A 559 31.90 3.64 -3.53
CA LYS A 559 31.03 2.79 -2.72
C LYS A 559 31.88 2.05 -1.69
N LEU A 560 31.34 1.84 -0.49
CA LEU A 560 32.00 1.00 0.53
C LEU A 560 32.28 -0.42 0.02
N GLU A 561 31.51 -0.87 -0.97
CA GLU A 561 31.64 -2.15 -1.69
C GLU A 561 32.98 -2.29 -2.44
N ASP A 562 33.59 -1.16 -2.84
CA ASP A 562 34.86 -1.13 -3.58
C ASP A 562 36.07 -1.29 -2.64
N ILE A 563 35.86 -1.20 -1.31
CA ILE A 563 36.88 -1.35 -0.29
C ILE A 563 37.03 -2.84 0.06
N LYS A 564 38.11 -3.48 -0.40
CA LYS A 564 38.46 -4.86 0.00
C LYS A 564 38.93 -4.90 1.46
N GLY A 565 38.23 -5.62 2.34
CA GLY A 565 38.62 -5.90 3.74
C GLY A 565 37.56 -5.50 4.78
N ASP A 566 37.95 -5.42 6.05
CA ASP A 566 37.03 -5.01 7.13
C ASP A 566 36.44 -3.61 6.87
N MET A 567 35.11 -3.52 6.92
CA MET A 567 34.33 -2.30 6.67
C MET A 567 34.23 -1.38 7.90
N ALA A 568 34.75 -1.83 9.04
CA ALA A 568 34.84 -1.06 10.26
C ALA A 568 35.94 -1.60 11.19
N VAL A 569 36.40 -0.78 12.13
CA VAL A 569 37.34 -1.17 13.19
C VAL A 569 36.59 -1.23 14.51
N SER A 570 36.52 -2.41 15.10
CA SER A 570 35.94 -2.59 16.43
C SER A 570 37.01 -2.41 17.51
N LYS A 571 36.69 -1.60 18.52
CA LYS A 571 37.52 -1.42 19.72
C LYS A 571 36.62 -1.35 20.95
N SER A 572 37.09 -1.91 22.06
CA SER A 572 36.37 -1.93 23.33
C SER A 572 37.09 -1.07 24.35
N TRP A 573 36.33 -0.33 25.15
CA TRP A 573 36.83 0.51 26.23
C TRP A 573 36.16 0.16 27.54
N THR A 574 36.97 0.00 28.57
CA THR A 574 36.55 -0.15 29.97
C THR A 574 36.95 1.08 30.78
N ASP A 575 36.49 1.19 32.02
CA ASP A 575 36.82 2.30 32.92
C ASP A 575 38.33 2.48 33.17
N HIS A 576 39.15 1.46 32.86
CA HIS A 576 40.60 1.49 33.02
C HIS A 576 41.38 1.64 31.70
N THR A 577 40.69 1.72 30.57
CA THR A 577 41.37 1.90 29.28
C THR A 577 41.92 3.31 29.13
N VAL A 578 43.22 3.41 28.84
CA VAL A 578 43.92 4.67 28.60
C VAL A 578 44.26 4.77 27.11
N PRO A 579 43.90 5.86 26.43
CA PRO A 579 43.15 7.02 26.95
C PRO A 579 41.62 6.75 27.03
N PRO A 580 40.92 7.33 28.02
CA PRO A 580 39.50 7.12 28.19
C PRO A 580 38.70 7.94 27.18
N ILE A 581 37.71 7.31 26.56
CA ILE A 581 36.79 7.96 25.61
C ILE A 581 35.47 8.37 26.27
N TYR A 582 35.18 7.88 27.46
CA TYR A 582 33.91 8.06 28.14
C TYR A 582 34.19 8.19 29.64
N HIS A 583 33.34 8.93 30.35
CA HIS A 583 33.44 9.14 31.78
C HIS A 583 32.22 8.49 32.43
N TRP A 584 32.44 7.32 33.04
CA TRP A 584 31.41 6.46 33.59
C TRP A 584 30.60 7.13 34.71
N PRO A 585 31.20 7.82 35.71
CA PRO A 585 30.43 8.44 36.79
C PRO A 585 29.44 9.52 36.33
N SER A 586 29.79 10.30 35.30
CA SER A 586 28.93 11.37 34.78
C SER A 586 28.10 10.95 33.55
N HIS A 587 28.30 9.73 33.04
CA HIS A 587 27.74 9.22 31.79
C HIS A 587 28.03 10.09 30.56
N THR A 588 29.25 10.63 30.46
CA THR A 588 29.60 11.66 29.47
C THR A 588 30.66 11.18 28.48
N LEU A 589 30.44 11.39 27.19
CA LEU A 589 31.40 11.17 26.11
C LEU A 589 32.52 12.21 26.14
N LEU A 590 33.77 11.77 26.09
CA LEU A 590 34.93 12.65 25.95
C LEU A 590 35.18 12.90 24.46
N SER A 591 34.47 13.90 23.91
CA SER A 591 34.39 14.16 22.46
C SER A 591 35.73 14.34 21.75
N GLN A 592 36.68 15.04 22.37
CA GLN A 592 38.02 15.24 21.81
C GLN A 592 38.79 13.93 21.66
N GLU A 593 38.82 13.11 22.73
CA GLU A 593 39.53 11.82 22.68
C GLU A 593 38.82 10.84 21.76
N PHE A 594 37.48 10.82 21.76
CA PHE A 594 36.69 10.05 20.82
C PHE A 594 36.99 10.44 19.35
N ALA A 595 37.09 11.74 19.05
CA ALA A 595 37.45 12.22 17.72
C ALA A 595 38.88 11.79 17.33
N ARG A 596 39.83 11.90 18.25
CA ARG A 596 41.22 11.45 18.05
C ARG A 596 41.31 9.94 17.78
N GLN A 597 40.61 9.13 18.58
CA GLN A 597 40.52 7.68 18.37
C GLN A 597 39.83 7.32 17.05
N SER A 598 38.84 8.11 16.64
CA SER A 598 38.18 7.93 15.34
C SER A 598 39.17 8.11 14.20
N VAL A 599 39.94 9.21 14.19
CA VAL A 599 40.96 9.44 13.16
C VAL A 599 42.00 8.31 13.12
N LEU A 600 42.52 7.91 14.29
CA LEU A 600 43.49 6.82 14.39
C LEU A 600 42.94 5.47 13.91
N ALA A 601 41.68 5.17 14.21
CA ALA A 601 41.04 3.94 13.77
C ALA A 601 40.74 3.94 12.26
N LEU A 602 40.44 5.11 11.69
CA LEU A 602 40.08 5.27 10.29
C LEU A 602 41.29 5.38 9.36
N ARG A 603 42.45 5.82 9.86
CA ARG A 603 43.69 5.99 9.07
C ARG A 603 44.08 4.67 8.40
N LYS A 604 43.89 4.61 7.08
CA LYS A 604 44.31 3.50 6.22
C LYS A 604 44.94 4.06 4.95
N PRO A 605 46.15 3.59 4.55
CA PRO A 605 46.79 4.04 3.32
C PRO A 605 45.86 3.79 2.11
N ASN A 606 45.73 4.79 1.23
CA ASN A 606 44.87 4.78 0.03
C ASN A 606 43.34 4.76 0.26
N ILE A 607 42.85 4.78 1.50
CA ILE A 607 41.39 4.75 1.81
C ILE A 607 40.98 6.00 2.59
N PHE A 608 41.73 6.36 3.63
CA PHE A 608 41.46 7.54 4.46
C PHE A 608 42.79 8.14 4.92
N GLU A 609 43.19 9.21 4.24
CA GLU A 609 44.43 9.95 4.53
C GLU A 609 44.08 11.21 5.32
N TRP A 610 44.60 11.30 6.55
CA TRP A 610 44.42 12.43 7.45
C TRP A 610 45.78 13.03 7.80
N ALA A 611 45.91 14.36 7.69
CA ALA A 611 47.14 15.07 8.02
C ALA A 611 47.54 14.79 9.48
N GLY A 612 48.79 14.36 9.71
CA GLY A 612 49.32 13.98 11.03
C GLY A 612 50.02 12.63 11.00
N ASP A 613 50.76 12.31 12.06
CA ASP A 613 51.43 11.01 12.29
C ASP A 613 50.84 10.33 13.53
N ASP A 614 51.35 9.17 13.95
CA ASP A 614 50.80 8.48 15.14
C ASP A 614 51.14 9.21 16.45
N SER A 615 52.17 10.09 16.43
CA SER A 615 52.60 10.89 17.57
C SER A 615 51.79 12.19 17.73
N ASN A 616 51.36 12.79 16.62
CA ASN A 616 50.46 13.93 16.54
C ASN A 616 49.39 13.67 15.46
N PRO A 617 48.36 12.87 15.79
CA PRO A 617 47.34 12.45 14.83
C PRO A 617 46.43 13.57 14.34
N ASP A 618 46.51 14.75 14.95
CA ASP A 618 45.67 15.90 14.62
C ASP A 618 46.42 17.25 14.75
N PRO A 619 47.33 17.58 13.81
CA PRO A 619 48.09 18.83 13.83
C PRO A 619 47.27 20.08 13.51
N GLY A 620 46.00 19.93 13.08
CA GLY A 620 45.14 21.03 12.61
C GLY A 620 43.76 21.13 13.26
N GLY A 621 43.39 20.19 14.14
CA GLY A 621 42.04 20.07 14.72
C GLY A 621 41.13 19.12 13.93
N VAL A 622 40.55 18.13 14.62
CA VAL A 622 39.57 17.21 14.02
C VAL A 622 38.25 17.95 13.78
N PRO A 623 37.60 17.83 12.62
CA PRO A 623 36.31 18.47 12.36
C PRO A 623 35.19 17.79 13.15
N SER A 624 34.16 18.58 13.53
CA SER A 624 32.97 18.07 14.22
C SER A 624 32.19 17.04 13.40
N SER A 625 32.32 17.08 12.07
CA SER A 625 31.69 16.12 11.16
C SER A 625 32.15 14.68 11.38
N ILE A 626 33.38 14.44 11.84
CA ILE A 626 33.83 13.07 12.13
C ILE A 626 32.99 12.47 13.24
N LEU A 627 32.69 13.24 14.28
CA LEU A 627 32.00 12.75 15.45
C LEU A 627 30.53 12.53 15.13
N GLY A 628 29.89 13.47 14.43
CA GLY A 628 28.54 13.29 13.89
C GLY A 628 28.43 12.04 13.00
N SER A 629 29.42 11.82 12.14
CA SER A 629 29.44 10.67 11.24
C SER A 629 29.65 9.33 11.95
N GLN A 630 30.43 9.28 13.02
CA GLN A 630 30.70 8.03 13.77
C GLN A 630 29.62 7.73 14.82
N LEU A 631 29.00 8.75 15.42
CA LEU A 631 27.87 8.57 16.34
C LEU A 631 26.56 8.29 15.63
N SER A 632 26.43 8.61 14.34
CA SER A 632 25.18 8.36 13.63
C SER A 632 24.88 6.84 13.58
N THR A 633 23.66 6.43 13.90
CA THR A 633 23.29 5.01 13.79
C THR A 633 23.35 4.58 12.33
N ALA A 634 23.68 3.31 12.10
CA ALA A 634 23.61 2.76 10.75
C ALA A 634 22.16 2.86 10.25
N ILE A 635 21.99 3.41 9.05
CA ILE A 635 20.69 3.37 8.38
C ILE A 635 20.45 1.92 8.02
N LEU A 636 19.47 1.30 8.67
CA LEU A 636 19.15 -0.08 8.39
C LEU A 636 18.54 -0.20 7.00
N LYS A 637 19.00 -1.23 6.30
CA LYS A 637 18.57 -1.55 4.96
C LYS A 637 18.33 -3.04 4.85
N LEU A 638 17.19 -3.37 4.27
CA LEU A 638 16.76 -4.73 4.01
C LEU A 638 16.79 -4.94 2.50
N ASP A 639 17.73 -5.77 2.07
CA ASP A 639 17.96 -6.10 0.66
C ASP A 639 17.39 -7.48 0.35
N PHE A 640 16.37 -7.51 -0.52
CA PHE A 640 15.90 -8.74 -1.13
C PHE A 640 16.56 -8.90 -2.48
N ASN A 641 17.45 -9.87 -2.62
CA ASN A 641 18.00 -10.26 -3.92
C ASN A 641 17.04 -11.23 -4.60
N VAL A 642 16.55 -10.88 -5.79
CA VAL A 642 15.67 -11.77 -6.55
C VAL A 642 16.56 -12.67 -7.41
N PRO A 643 16.55 -14.00 -7.21
CA PRO A 643 17.39 -14.90 -8.00
C PRO A 643 16.99 -14.84 -9.48
N THR A 644 17.96 -14.58 -10.35
CA THR A 644 17.81 -14.77 -11.80
C THR A 644 17.81 -16.27 -12.07
N SER A 645 16.95 -16.74 -12.98
CA SER A 645 16.61 -18.15 -13.25
C SER A 645 17.75 -19.13 -13.57
N ASP A 646 19.02 -18.71 -13.57
CA ASP A 646 20.18 -19.51 -13.97
C ASP A 646 21.15 -19.88 -12.83
N SER A 647 20.85 -19.53 -11.57
CA SER A 647 21.66 -19.94 -10.43
C SER A 647 20.78 -20.38 -9.26
N ALA A 648 21.04 -21.59 -8.76
CA ALA A 648 20.37 -22.18 -7.60
C ALA A 648 20.28 -21.20 -6.40
N PRO A 649 19.18 -21.22 -5.64
CA PRO A 649 18.75 -20.10 -4.81
C PRO A 649 19.43 -20.07 -3.44
N LEU A 650 19.86 -18.89 -3.00
CA LEU A 650 20.12 -18.57 -1.59
C LEU A 650 18.94 -17.77 -0.98
N LEU A 651 17.72 -18.15 -1.36
CA LEU A 651 16.46 -17.76 -0.74
C LEU A 651 15.55 -19.00 -0.77
N GLU A 652 15.73 -19.90 0.19
CA GLU A 652 14.63 -20.75 0.63
C GLU A 652 13.86 -19.95 1.69
N PRO A 653 12.66 -19.49 1.33
CA PRO A 653 11.46 -20.13 1.84
C PRO A 653 10.51 -20.47 0.67
N SER A 654 10.41 -21.76 0.35
CA SER A 654 9.26 -22.44 -0.28
C SER A 654 8.39 -21.64 -1.28
N LEU A 655 9.02 -20.91 -2.20
CA LEU A 655 8.37 -20.49 -3.43
C LEU A 655 8.54 -21.60 -4.45
N ASP A 656 7.47 -22.35 -4.68
CA ASP A 656 7.39 -23.28 -5.80
C ASP A 656 7.30 -22.47 -7.10
N TYR A 657 8.46 -22.18 -7.70
CA TYR A 657 8.60 -21.45 -8.97
C TYR A 657 8.41 -22.36 -10.21
N SER A 658 7.83 -23.56 -10.05
CA SER A 658 7.65 -24.51 -11.16
C SER A 658 6.72 -23.99 -12.28
N VAL A 659 5.95 -22.93 -12.02
CA VAL A 659 5.13 -22.24 -13.02
C VAL A 659 5.97 -21.13 -13.67
N LYS A 660 6.44 -21.39 -14.90
CA LYS A 660 7.10 -20.37 -15.75
C LYS A 660 6.23 -19.11 -15.80
N PRO A 661 6.80 -17.90 -15.58
CA PRO A 661 6.03 -16.67 -15.72
C PRO A 661 5.43 -16.61 -17.15
N PRO A 662 4.19 -16.12 -17.31
CA PRO A 662 3.62 -15.91 -18.63
C PRO A 662 4.57 -15.03 -19.45
N ARG A 663 4.69 -15.33 -20.74
CA ARG A 663 5.53 -14.55 -21.68
C ARG A 663 5.27 -13.06 -21.48
N PRO A 664 6.29 -12.18 -21.55
CA PRO A 664 6.11 -10.75 -21.42
C PRO A 664 5.11 -10.27 -22.49
N GLY A 665 3.87 -10.07 -22.05
CA GLY A 665 2.74 -9.68 -22.88
C GLY A 665 2.06 -8.47 -22.27
N ILE A 666 1.51 -7.63 -23.13
CA ILE A 666 0.67 -6.49 -22.72
C ILE A 666 -0.57 -7.08 -22.04
N ARG A 667 -0.88 -6.63 -20.82
CA ARG A 667 -2.11 -7.05 -20.12
C ARG A 667 -3.31 -6.64 -20.97
N ARG A 668 -4.23 -7.58 -21.21
CA ARG A 668 -5.46 -7.35 -21.98
C ARG A 668 -6.63 -7.96 -21.22
N LEU A 669 -7.70 -7.19 -21.08
CA LEU A 669 -9.01 -7.64 -20.62
C LEU A 669 -9.57 -8.66 -21.61
N PHE A 670 -10.16 -9.74 -21.09
CA PHE A 670 -10.85 -10.73 -21.90
C PHE A 670 -12.04 -10.14 -22.66
N ILE A 671 -12.11 -10.48 -23.94
CA ILE A 671 -13.20 -10.17 -24.86
C ILE A 671 -13.69 -11.49 -25.44
N PRO A 672 -14.97 -11.85 -25.28
CA PRO A 672 -15.51 -13.07 -25.91
C PRO A 672 -15.55 -12.88 -27.43
N PRO A 673 -15.23 -13.93 -28.22
CA PRO A 673 -15.45 -13.90 -29.66
C PRO A 673 -16.95 -13.74 -29.97
N ALA A 674 -17.28 -13.03 -31.04
CA ALA A 674 -18.66 -12.63 -31.37
C ALA A 674 -19.64 -13.82 -31.51
N GLU A 675 -19.14 -15.02 -31.83
CA GLU A 675 -19.95 -16.25 -32.00
C GLU A 675 -20.16 -17.04 -30.69
N GLU A 676 -19.41 -16.77 -29.61
CA GLU A 676 -19.48 -17.52 -28.33
C GLU A 676 -20.23 -16.78 -27.20
N SER A 677 -20.91 -15.67 -27.49
CA SER A 677 -21.92 -15.14 -26.56
C SER A 677 -22.88 -16.28 -26.22
N PRO A 678 -23.23 -16.51 -24.93
CA PRO A 678 -23.88 -17.74 -24.50
C PRO A 678 -25.09 -18.00 -25.39
N GLN A 679 -24.93 -18.98 -26.29
CA GLN A 679 -25.96 -19.39 -27.21
C GLN A 679 -27.19 -19.64 -26.36
N LYS A 680 -28.23 -18.84 -26.62
CA LYS A 680 -29.62 -19.01 -26.22
C LYS A 680 -29.76 -20.29 -25.42
N ALA A 681 -29.55 -20.21 -24.09
CA ALA A 681 -29.44 -21.40 -23.26
C ALA A 681 -30.61 -22.28 -23.62
N SER A 682 -30.35 -23.38 -24.33
CA SER A 682 -31.38 -24.36 -24.62
C SER A 682 -31.86 -24.73 -23.24
N LEU A 683 -33.11 -24.39 -22.94
CA LEU A 683 -33.81 -24.97 -21.81
C LEU A 683 -33.51 -26.45 -21.93
N ILE A 684 -32.63 -26.95 -21.07
CA ILE A 684 -32.55 -28.37 -20.80
C ILE A 684 -33.93 -28.60 -20.22
N GLU A 685 -34.84 -29.06 -21.08
CA GLU A 685 -36.01 -29.80 -20.63
C GLU A 685 -35.41 -30.83 -19.69
N LEU A 686 -35.61 -30.60 -18.40
CA LEU A 686 -35.57 -31.66 -17.42
C LEU A 686 -36.54 -32.71 -17.97
N GLN A 687 -36.00 -33.70 -18.69
CA GLN A 687 -36.68 -34.95 -18.97
C GLN A 687 -36.91 -35.61 -17.62
N VAL A 688 -37.99 -35.18 -16.96
CA VAL A 688 -38.61 -35.94 -15.89
C VAL A 688 -39.14 -37.18 -16.57
N SER A 689 -38.38 -38.26 -16.44
CA SER A 689 -38.80 -39.59 -16.83
C SER A 689 -40.15 -39.88 -16.20
N SER A 690 -41.10 -40.29 -17.05
CA SER A 690 -42.48 -40.57 -16.69
C SER A 690 -42.54 -41.70 -15.66
N VAL A 691 -42.64 -41.35 -14.38
CA VAL A 691 -43.17 -42.27 -13.36
C VAL A 691 -44.67 -42.01 -13.30
N LYS A 692 -45.44 -42.98 -13.80
CA LYS A 692 -46.89 -43.05 -13.63
C LYS A 692 -47.22 -42.91 -12.14
N SER A 693 -47.84 -41.80 -11.76
CA SER A 693 -48.49 -41.66 -10.46
C SER A 693 -49.97 -41.35 -10.70
N HIS A 694 -50.79 -42.10 -9.98
CA HIS A 694 -52.23 -42.09 -10.03
C HIS A 694 -52.82 -40.69 -9.85
N GLU A 695 -53.85 -40.39 -10.65
CA GLU A 695 -54.78 -39.31 -10.39
C GLU A 695 -55.34 -39.44 -8.96
N SER A 696 -54.99 -38.49 -8.10
CA SER A 696 -55.77 -38.20 -6.91
C SER A 696 -55.87 -36.70 -6.77
N SER A 697 -57.10 -36.22 -6.68
CA SER A 697 -57.45 -34.83 -6.40
C SER A 697 -56.90 -34.43 -5.03
N GLY A 698 -55.78 -33.70 -5.01
CA GLY A 698 -55.18 -33.16 -3.79
C GLY A 698 -54.70 -31.74 -4.04
N SER A 699 -55.41 -30.77 -3.46
CA SER A 699 -54.99 -29.37 -3.42
C SER A 699 -53.62 -29.24 -2.74
N LEU A 700 -52.68 -28.54 -3.39
CA LEU A 700 -51.41 -28.16 -2.77
C LEU A 700 -51.65 -27.33 -1.50
N PRO A 701 -50.94 -27.60 -0.38
CA PRO A 701 -51.10 -26.83 0.85
C PRO A 701 -50.55 -25.41 0.63
N THR A 702 -51.42 -24.42 0.78
CA THR A 702 -51.03 -23.03 0.88
C THR A 702 -50.54 -22.79 2.30
N THR A 703 -49.23 -22.60 2.48
CA THR A 703 -48.68 -22.12 3.76
C THR A 703 -49.07 -20.65 3.93
N ARG A 704 -50.19 -20.39 4.61
CA ARG A 704 -50.51 -19.04 5.12
C ARG A 704 -49.61 -18.79 6.33
N ILE A 705 -48.75 -17.79 6.25
CA ILE A 705 -48.07 -17.22 7.42
C ILE A 705 -49.16 -16.58 8.30
N PRO A 706 -49.36 -17.01 9.55
CA PRO A 706 -50.26 -16.31 10.45
C PRO A 706 -49.63 -14.97 10.82
N LEU A 707 -50.32 -13.87 10.48
CA LEU A 707 -50.10 -12.59 11.14
C LEU A 707 -50.53 -12.79 12.59
N GLY A 708 -49.55 -12.94 13.49
CA GLY A 708 -49.79 -12.94 14.93
C GLY A 708 -50.47 -11.64 15.37
N PRO A 709 -51.16 -11.64 16.53
CA PRO A 709 -51.87 -10.46 17.02
C PRO A 709 -50.89 -9.30 17.20
N GLN A 710 -51.20 -8.14 16.61
CA GLN A 710 -50.51 -6.89 16.93
C GLN A 710 -50.60 -6.65 18.44
N PRO A 711 -49.47 -6.49 19.15
CA PRO A 711 -49.53 -5.94 20.49
C PRO A 711 -50.01 -4.50 20.41
N ALA A 712 -51.04 -4.16 21.19
CA ALA A 712 -51.52 -2.80 21.35
C ALA A 712 -50.38 -1.87 21.80
N PRO A 713 -50.34 -0.60 21.35
CA PRO A 713 -49.31 0.34 21.77
C PRO A 713 -49.41 0.56 23.28
N ALA A 714 -48.35 0.23 24.01
CA ALA A 714 -48.27 0.53 25.43
C ALA A 714 -48.23 2.06 25.64
N PRO A 715 -48.92 2.58 26.68
CA PRO A 715 -48.91 4.01 26.99
C PRO A 715 -47.50 4.44 27.42
N ALA A 716 -47.05 5.57 26.89
CA ALA A 716 -45.75 6.16 27.18
C ALA A 716 -45.59 6.45 28.69
N ALA A 717 -44.79 5.64 29.37
CA ALA A 717 -44.27 5.96 30.69
C ALA A 717 -43.14 6.99 30.52
N ILE A 718 -43.42 8.20 30.97
CA ILE A 718 -42.45 9.27 31.15
C ILE A 718 -41.43 8.80 32.20
N LEU A 719 -40.20 8.55 31.78
CA LEU A 719 -39.04 8.50 32.65
C LEU A 719 -38.01 9.45 32.04
N GLN A 720 -37.87 10.58 32.72
CA GLN A 720 -36.89 11.62 32.44
C GLN A 720 -35.49 11.02 32.55
N THR A 721 -34.78 10.91 31.42
CA THR A 721 -33.33 10.95 31.42
C THR A 721 -32.91 12.12 30.54
N THR A 722 -32.42 13.15 31.22
CA THR A 722 -31.72 14.30 30.68
C THR A 722 -30.50 13.82 29.90
N ASP A 723 -30.58 13.84 28.57
CA ASP A 723 -29.51 14.31 27.67
C ASP A 723 -29.97 14.11 26.22
N ALA A 724 -30.05 15.20 25.47
CA ALA A 724 -30.50 15.23 24.09
C ALA A 724 -29.43 14.60 23.17
N ALA A 725 -29.77 13.52 22.49
CA ALA A 725 -29.01 13.00 21.34
C ALA A 725 -29.30 13.85 20.09
N PRO A 726 -28.28 14.41 19.40
CA PRO A 726 -28.50 15.24 18.23
C PRO A 726 -28.77 14.42 16.95
N THR A 727 -29.66 14.97 16.13
CA THR A 727 -30.12 14.51 14.82
C THR A 727 -29.01 14.42 13.77
N SER A 728 -29.13 13.44 12.86
CA SER A 728 -28.20 13.05 11.78
C SER A 728 -28.04 14.07 10.63
N GLN A 729 -28.33 15.34 10.86
CA GLN A 729 -27.97 16.45 9.97
C GLN A 729 -26.88 17.38 10.56
N ASP A 730 -26.37 17.10 11.77
CA ASP A 730 -25.30 17.88 12.43
C ASP A 730 -23.93 17.16 12.53
N ILE A 731 -23.72 16.03 11.84
CA ILE A 731 -22.45 15.26 11.90
C ILE A 731 -21.40 15.74 10.87
N PHE A 732 -21.68 16.77 10.08
CA PHE A 732 -20.71 17.37 9.14
C PHE A 732 -20.06 18.69 9.59
N HIS A 733 -20.38 19.20 10.78
CA HIS A 733 -19.76 20.42 11.32
C HIS A 733 -19.31 20.25 12.78
N ARG A 734 -18.37 19.34 13.05
CA ARG A 734 -17.52 19.38 14.28
C ARG A 734 -16.36 18.38 14.21
N LEU A 735 -15.37 18.68 13.38
CA LEU A 735 -13.95 18.45 13.69
C LEU A 735 -13.16 19.69 13.20
N PRO A 736 -12.15 20.14 13.97
CA PRO A 736 -11.62 21.49 13.90
C PRO A 736 -10.85 21.74 12.60
N ARG A 737 -10.99 22.97 12.08
CA ARG A 737 -10.00 23.54 11.14
C ARG A 737 -8.63 23.46 11.82
N ARG A 738 -7.77 22.52 11.41
CA ARG A 738 -6.34 22.61 11.67
C ARG A 738 -5.83 23.86 10.94
N ARG A 739 -5.72 24.96 11.67
CA ARG A 739 -4.77 26.03 11.41
C ARG A 739 -3.38 25.41 11.54
N THR A 740 -2.81 24.92 10.46
CA THR A 740 -1.36 24.81 10.35
C THR A 740 -0.84 26.23 10.23
N TRP A 741 -0.37 26.76 11.35
CA TRP A 741 0.50 27.92 11.38
C TRP A 741 1.79 27.55 10.65
N TYR A 742 1.91 27.97 9.40
CA TYR A 742 3.21 28.28 8.84
C TYR A 742 3.75 29.48 9.62
N ALA A 743 4.75 29.25 10.47
CA ALA A 743 5.59 30.33 10.94
C ALA A 743 6.40 30.83 9.73
N ILE A 744 5.88 31.88 9.09
CA ILE A 744 6.66 32.78 8.25
C ILE A 744 7.57 33.53 9.21
N VAL A 745 8.87 33.19 9.21
CA VAL A 745 9.92 34.10 9.68
C VAL A 745 11.00 34.16 8.60
N SER A 746 11.03 35.33 7.96
CA SER A 746 12.18 35.98 7.33
C SER A 746 12.68 35.46 5.98
N GLN A 747 11.90 35.76 4.93
CA GLN A 747 12.46 36.54 3.81
C GLN A 747 12.51 38.02 4.25
N ALA A 748 13.61 38.43 4.87
CA ALA A 748 13.96 39.83 5.10
C ALA A 748 15.48 39.99 5.22
N ALA A 749 16.22 39.55 4.21
CA ALA A 749 17.65 39.85 4.09
C ALA A 749 18.12 39.78 2.62
N GLU A 750 17.47 40.52 1.71
CA GLU A 750 18.10 40.87 0.42
C GLU A 750 17.41 42.08 -0.24
N ALA A 751 17.54 43.25 0.40
CA ALA A 751 17.31 44.53 -0.27
C ALA A 751 17.99 45.67 0.51
N ARG A 752 19.32 45.76 0.42
CA ARG A 752 20.06 47.03 0.55
C ARG A 752 21.50 46.89 0.07
N THR A 753 21.67 46.89 -1.25
CA THR A 753 22.77 47.62 -1.86
C THR A 753 22.20 48.55 -2.94
N ARG A 754 22.69 49.79 -2.92
CA ARG A 754 22.49 50.92 -3.87
C ARG A 754 21.31 51.87 -3.60
N GLY A 755 21.65 53.10 -3.24
CA GLY A 755 20.97 54.28 -3.77
C GLY A 755 20.69 55.42 -2.80
N ARG A 756 21.71 56.25 -2.54
CA ARG A 756 21.72 57.59 -1.92
C ARG A 756 21.51 57.72 -0.42
#